data_AF-A0A830H2M8-F1
#
_entry.id   AF-A0A830H2M8-F1
#
_cell.length_a   1.000
_cell.length_b   1.000
_cell.length_c   1.000
_cell.angle_alpha   90.00
_cell.angle_beta   90.00
_cell.angle_gamma   90.00
#
_symmetry.space_group_name_H-M   'P 1'
#
loop_
_entity.id
_entity.type
_entity.pdbx_description
1 polymer ?
#
loop_
_entity_poly.entity_id
_entity_poly.type
_entity_poly.pdbx_seq_one_letter_code
_entity_poly.pdbx_strand_id
1 'polypeptide(L)'
;MPSLALIIVVAVVIIAGVGGTVIVLQHISVKHTIYTNVTVPSTQNSSSTPTTHPVSGQASGLTIQVSSVIDAKALAQYRGLGGLKYELLFVTITNDLNSPTVVTPGDFALVGSDGQTYNEVALSAFQFSTLETTPIQAGQSVNGFLAFQLPYGVQPRSLQYKGTTISLAGVKVQYLSVLNVTPVFNDSDVVASSGSQGMLIAGVNGVPAVMQLEIYNNHSSVPVELVGVTAQGPVELARSPTLHVSLPPRGSYALTLNLSLPDSSVYGSAEVDVLTSLNSSAYSGSVRSLVNDTVLAELQGLTGQSYLSYNVTVSYDGGSSFTVLPQDFALVTTQGTYRAEQVQLPGVGAAYGTPTVTYSGGATETLVFKVPSTAVPLQVVYNTSNGLRVFQFDAHVPVTGYVLFVKQVTSNSNDSEVRTSILPSSEANSLYSGSFGGYFFVTGEKVPFVVTVVNGHTEVPVEVSGITSNGPFTVTDNFSGAFVLQGDTENYQFFLQPGNESYLGDVHLTVDIGFHPSFYNLTVLNSINASSFGEYLQSIGGPQGLTFVVYNVSVRYDGPGSFQFSPERVVLVTNQGDFRVYNYSYSGSQWPSSYAFIQKSGGCSDTVDDWIPGVPTYMSFGFICLDQTPGMNSSSLSTGSSTQGYLVFGIPRGATPESFVYLTGNNLTVFSANAAFHPDEYISGVKVVINMINSKGQELTSQEVVFGIDGGSPQYAFARVLGNGLDIGEGPVAKVSVNYPTEPPIQFSIVRNQTPGGDVFAGYDYYVANLVTQIKFLPSDQSYWNSSAVLTVNVYFS
;
A
#
# COMPACT_ATOMS: atom_id res chain seq x y z
N MET A 1 19.42 -55.40 15.92
CA MET A 1 19.99 -56.48 15.09
C MET A 1 19.82 -56.09 13.62
N PRO A 2 20.90 -56.11 12.82
CA PRO A 2 20.91 -55.63 11.43
C PRO A 2 20.76 -56.76 10.40
N SER A 3 20.26 -56.45 9.20
CA SER A 3 20.64 -57.09 7.92
C SER A 3 19.97 -56.33 6.76
N LEU A 4 20.67 -55.44 6.05
CA LEU A 4 21.44 -55.66 4.81
C LEU A 4 20.61 -55.95 3.53
N ALA A 5 20.64 -54.94 2.65
CA ALA A 5 20.77 -54.98 1.18
C ALA A 5 19.69 -55.65 0.30
N LEU A 6 19.10 -54.84 -0.60
CA LEU A 6 19.03 -55.21 -2.02
C LEU A 6 19.08 -53.97 -2.93
N ILE A 7 20.06 -54.00 -3.82
CA ILE A 7 20.34 -53.08 -4.93
C ILE A 7 19.45 -53.46 -6.11
N ILE A 8 18.71 -52.52 -6.70
CA ILE A 8 18.26 -52.64 -8.10
C ILE A 8 18.44 -51.27 -8.78
N VAL A 9 19.34 -51.27 -9.75
CA VAL A 9 19.59 -50.23 -10.75
C VAL A 9 18.57 -50.39 -11.87
N VAL A 10 17.84 -49.32 -12.21
CA VAL A 10 17.15 -49.23 -13.51
C VAL A 10 17.58 -47.94 -14.18
N ALA A 11 18.37 -48.10 -15.24
CA ALA A 11 18.71 -47.07 -16.19
C ALA A 11 17.52 -46.83 -17.13
N VAL A 12 17.11 -45.58 -17.31
CA VAL A 12 16.31 -45.15 -18.46
C VAL A 12 17.05 -44.01 -19.13
N VAL A 13 17.50 -44.30 -20.34
CA VAL A 13 18.11 -43.38 -21.31
C VAL A 13 16.98 -42.78 -22.15
N ILE A 14 16.86 -41.44 -22.18
CA ILE A 14 16.29 -40.70 -23.31
C ILE A 14 17.17 -39.47 -23.57
N ILE A 15 17.64 -39.37 -24.81
CA ILE A 15 18.49 -38.33 -25.40
C ILE A 15 17.62 -37.39 -26.25
N ALA A 16 18.10 -36.15 -26.40
CA ALA A 16 17.74 -35.05 -27.32
C ALA A 16 16.74 -34.02 -26.76
N GLY A 17 16.97 -32.70 -26.79
CA GLY A 17 18.02 -31.81 -27.30
C GLY A 17 17.46 -30.39 -27.09
N VAL A 18 18.18 -29.44 -26.50
CA VAL A 18 18.88 -28.27 -27.11
C VAL A 18 19.49 -27.54 -25.89
N GLY A 19 20.82 -27.50 -25.72
CA GLY A 19 21.64 -26.35 -26.13
C GLY A 19 21.95 -25.42 -24.96
N GLY A 20 22.93 -25.79 -24.13
CA GLY A 20 23.41 -24.96 -23.01
C GLY A 20 24.42 -25.74 -22.16
N THR A 21 25.70 -25.52 -22.42
CA THR A 21 26.86 -26.10 -21.74
C THR A 21 26.79 -25.91 -20.22
N VAL A 22 26.40 -26.97 -19.51
CA VAL A 22 26.62 -27.13 -18.07
C VAL A 22 28.08 -27.54 -17.88
N ILE A 23 28.92 -26.60 -17.49
CA ILE A 23 30.26 -26.89 -16.96
C ILE A 23 30.03 -27.48 -15.56
N VAL A 24 30.06 -28.80 -15.48
CA VAL A 24 30.16 -29.53 -14.23
C VAL A 24 31.56 -29.25 -13.67
N LEU A 25 31.65 -28.30 -12.74
CA LEU A 25 32.78 -28.16 -11.83
C LEU A 25 32.85 -29.43 -10.99
N GLN A 26 33.61 -30.41 -11.47
CA GLN A 26 34.14 -31.45 -10.60
C GLN A 26 35.03 -30.74 -9.58
N HIS A 27 34.55 -30.67 -8.34
CA HIS A 27 35.38 -30.50 -7.16
C HIS A 27 36.52 -31.54 -7.22
N ILE A 28 37.69 -31.11 -7.69
CA ILE A 28 38.94 -31.77 -7.32
C ILE A 28 39.20 -31.30 -5.89
N SER A 29 38.57 -31.99 -4.93
CA SER A 29 39.05 -32.01 -3.56
C SER A 29 40.39 -32.75 -3.59
N VAL A 30 41.49 -31.98 -3.72
CA VAL A 30 42.81 -32.51 -3.40
C VAL A 30 42.80 -32.74 -1.89
N LYS A 31 42.61 -34.00 -1.50
CA LYS A 31 42.87 -34.44 -0.12
C LYS A 31 44.29 -34.00 0.25
N HIS A 32 44.40 -32.97 1.07
CA HIS A 32 45.62 -32.71 1.83
C HIS A 32 45.92 -33.96 2.65
N THR A 33 46.98 -34.67 2.25
CA THR A 33 47.59 -35.69 3.10
C THR A 33 48.35 -34.92 4.17
N ILE A 34 47.79 -34.85 5.37
CA ILE A 34 48.49 -34.37 6.56
C ILE A 34 49.61 -35.39 6.84
N TYR A 35 50.85 -35.02 6.54
CA TYR A 35 52.01 -35.77 6.99
C TYR A 35 52.13 -35.59 8.51
N THR A 36 51.88 -36.68 9.23
CA THR A 36 52.21 -36.80 10.65
C THR A 36 53.72 -36.68 10.82
N ASN A 37 54.13 -35.92 11.85
CA ASN A 37 55.50 -35.74 12.28
C ASN A 37 56.30 -37.06 12.26
N VAL A 38 57.17 -37.22 11.26
CA VAL A 38 58.27 -38.17 11.35
C VAL A 38 59.42 -37.42 12.00
N THR A 39 59.61 -37.67 13.29
CA THR A 39 60.81 -37.31 14.03
C THR A 39 61.99 -38.07 13.39
N VAL A 40 62.87 -37.37 12.69
CA VAL A 40 64.16 -37.92 12.23
C VAL A 40 65.26 -37.36 13.15
N PRO A 41 66.21 -38.18 13.62
CA PRO A 41 67.08 -37.85 14.75
C PRO A 41 68.01 -36.68 14.45
N SER A 42 68.25 -35.84 15.45
CA SER A 42 69.35 -34.88 15.46
C SER A 42 70.69 -35.63 15.46
N THR A 43 71.25 -35.90 14.28
CA THR A 43 72.69 -36.09 14.17
C THR A 43 73.32 -34.70 14.06
N GLN A 44 73.89 -34.23 15.17
CA GLN A 44 74.99 -33.28 15.15
C GLN A 44 76.07 -33.84 14.22
N ASN A 45 76.06 -33.43 12.95
CA ASN A 45 77.26 -33.42 12.14
C ASN A 45 77.78 -31.99 12.20
N SER A 46 78.79 -31.81 13.03
CA SER A 46 79.72 -30.70 12.98
C SER A 46 80.25 -30.55 11.55
N SER A 47 79.65 -29.67 10.76
CA SER A 47 80.22 -29.25 9.48
C SER A 47 81.24 -28.16 9.76
N SER A 48 82.51 -28.53 9.78
CA SER A 48 83.60 -27.59 9.58
C SER A 48 83.40 -26.93 8.21
N THR A 49 83.07 -25.64 8.20
CA THR A 49 83.03 -24.82 6.98
C THR A 49 84.42 -24.87 6.32
N PRO A 50 84.58 -25.40 5.11
CA PRO A 50 85.85 -25.29 4.40
C PRO A 50 86.02 -23.81 4.04
N THR A 51 87.11 -23.20 4.49
CA THR A 51 87.54 -21.88 4.00
C THR A 51 87.86 -21.99 2.51
N THR A 52 86.94 -21.57 1.65
CA THR A 52 87.17 -21.45 0.20
C THR A 52 88.06 -20.25 -0.08
N HIS A 53 89.21 -20.48 -0.71
CA HIS A 53 90.13 -19.42 -1.10
C HIS A 53 90.13 -19.24 -2.62
N PRO A 54 90.20 -18.00 -3.14
CA PRO A 54 90.44 -17.79 -4.56
C PRO A 54 91.80 -18.41 -4.94
N VAL A 55 91.83 -19.11 -6.08
CA VAL A 55 93.05 -19.76 -6.58
C VAL A 55 93.74 -18.85 -7.57
N SER A 56 95.07 -18.79 -7.55
CA SER A 56 95.85 -17.93 -8.44
C SER A 56 96.94 -18.69 -9.16
N GLY A 57 97.23 -18.32 -10.40
CA GLY A 57 98.43 -18.74 -11.12
C GLY A 57 99.08 -17.56 -11.82
N GLN A 58 100.40 -17.66 -12.04
CA GLN A 58 101.17 -16.65 -12.76
C GLN A 58 101.64 -17.18 -14.10
N ALA A 59 101.35 -16.42 -15.16
CA ALA A 59 101.60 -16.84 -16.53
C ALA A 59 101.92 -15.62 -17.39
N SER A 60 103.07 -15.66 -18.08
CA SER A 60 103.47 -14.60 -19.03
C SER A 60 103.42 -13.16 -18.46
N GLY A 61 103.76 -13.00 -17.17
CA GLY A 61 103.72 -11.70 -16.48
C GLY A 61 102.32 -11.23 -16.08
N LEU A 62 101.33 -12.11 -16.08
CA LEU A 62 100.00 -11.87 -15.53
C LEU A 62 99.77 -12.75 -14.30
N THR A 63 99.17 -12.18 -13.25
CA THR A 63 98.54 -12.94 -12.17
C THR A 63 97.07 -13.13 -12.51
N ILE A 64 96.64 -14.38 -12.64
CA ILE A 64 95.24 -14.75 -12.92
C ILE A 64 94.67 -15.39 -11.67
N GLN A 65 93.66 -14.76 -11.08
CA GLN A 65 92.97 -15.23 -9.89
C GLN A 65 91.54 -15.63 -10.27
N VAL A 66 91.15 -16.87 -9.95
CA VAL A 66 89.79 -17.37 -10.14
C VAL A 66 89.08 -17.36 -8.79
N SER A 67 88.02 -16.56 -8.66
CA SER A 67 87.32 -16.38 -7.39
C SER A 67 86.09 -17.27 -7.24
N SER A 68 85.43 -17.60 -8.36
CA SER A 68 84.25 -18.47 -8.37
C SER A 68 84.08 -19.15 -9.72
N VAL A 69 83.44 -20.32 -9.67
CA VAL A 69 82.96 -21.07 -10.83
C VAL A 69 81.45 -21.14 -10.73
N ILE A 70 80.74 -20.74 -11.78
CA ILE A 70 79.28 -20.78 -11.83
C ILE A 70 78.86 -21.84 -12.85
N ASP A 71 78.25 -22.92 -12.36
CA ASP A 71 77.57 -23.90 -13.22
C ASP A 71 76.29 -23.25 -13.76
N ALA A 72 76.30 -22.96 -15.06
CA ALA A 72 75.24 -22.29 -15.80
C ALA A 72 74.56 -23.25 -16.80
N LYS A 73 74.34 -24.50 -16.39
CA LYS A 73 73.51 -25.47 -17.11
C LYS A 73 72.13 -24.91 -17.50
N ALA A 74 71.46 -24.20 -16.59
CA ALA A 74 70.15 -23.62 -16.83
C ALA A 74 70.13 -22.62 -18.00
N LEU A 75 71.20 -21.84 -18.16
CA LEU A 75 71.34 -20.89 -19.25
C LEU A 75 71.52 -21.58 -20.61
N ALA A 76 72.28 -22.68 -20.64
CA ALA A 76 72.42 -23.49 -21.85
C ALA A 76 71.07 -24.12 -22.26
N GLN A 77 70.29 -24.61 -21.29
CA GLN A 77 68.94 -25.13 -21.52
C GLN A 77 67.98 -24.05 -22.05
N TYR A 78 67.99 -22.86 -21.45
CA TYR A 78 67.23 -21.71 -21.93
C TYR A 78 67.56 -21.32 -23.38
N ARG A 79 68.84 -21.47 -23.79
CA ARG A 79 69.29 -21.24 -25.17
C ARG A 79 69.05 -22.40 -26.14
N GLY A 80 68.44 -23.50 -25.68
CA GLY A 80 68.15 -24.67 -26.50
C GLY A 80 69.35 -25.60 -26.75
N LEU A 81 70.42 -25.50 -25.94
CA LEU A 81 71.62 -26.31 -26.08
C LEU A 81 71.50 -27.61 -25.26
N GLY A 82 70.89 -28.62 -25.87
CA GLY A 82 70.69 -29.93 -25.24
C GLY A 82 72.00 -30.66 -24.94
N GLY A 83 72.12 -31.22 -23.73
CA GLY A 83 73.28 -32.03 -23.31
C GLY A 83 74.54 -31.23 -22.94
N LEU A 84 74.47 -29.90 -23.02
CA LEU A 84 75.59 -28.98 -22.80
C LEU A 84 75.26 -27.99 -21.67
N LYS A 85 76.28 -27.56 -20.92
CA LYS A 85 76.23 -26.50 -19.92
C LYS A 85 77.28 -25.42 -20.23
N TYR A 86 77.06 -24.24 -19.67
CA TYR A 86 78.10 -23.23 -19.56
C TYR A 86 78.77 -23.32 -18.18
N GLU A 87 80.09 -23.17 -18.14
CA GLU A 87 80.86 -22.89 -16.94
C GLU A 87 81.36 -21.46 -17.01
N LEU A 88 80.94 -20.61 -16.07
CA LEU A 88 81.36 -19.21 -16.00
C LEU A 88 82.39 -19.05 -14.89
N LEU A 89 83.62 -18.69 -15.24
CA LEU A 89 84.70 -18.44 -14.28
C LEU A 89 84.80 -16.93 -14.06
N PHE A 90 84.58 -16.46 -12.84
CA PHE A 90 84.89 -15.07 -12.50
C PHE A 90 86.39 -14.96 -12.22
N VAL A 91 87.08 -14.17 -13.05
CA VAL A 91 88.53 -13.99 -13.00
C VAL A 91 88.90 -12.54 -12.73
N THR A 92 89.97 -12.38 -11.96
CA THR A 92 90.72 -11.12 -11.80
C THR A 92 92.08 -11.34 -12.44
N ILE A 93 92.42 -10.53 -13.44
CA ILE A 93 93.69 -10.65 -14.17
C ILE A 93 94.48 -9.37 -13.95
N THR A 94 95.62 -9.49 -13.28
CA THR A 94 96.53 -8.40 -12.95
C THR A 94 97.75 -8.42 -13.88
N ASN A 95 98.10 -7.28 -14.44
CA ASN A 95 99.32 -7.14 -15.25
C ASN A 95 100.53 -6.83 -14.35
N ASP A 96 101.38 -7.82 -14.14
CA ASP A 96 102.60 -7.70 -13.33
C ASP A 96 103.82 -7.25 -14.16
N LEU A 97 103.65 -7.02 -15.47
CA LEU A 97 104.69 -6.48 -16.32
C LEU A 97 104.85 -4.96 -16.11
N ASN A 98 106.06 -4.47 -16.36
CA ASN A 98 106.36 -3.04 -16.37
C ASN A 98 105.87 -2.31 -17.65
N SER A 99 105.07 -2.97 -18.48
CA SER A 99 104.53 -2.44 -19.74
C SER A 99 103.07 -2.86 -19.95
N PRO A 100 102.28 -2.11 -20.74
CA PRO A 100 100.92 -2.51 -21.08
C PRO A 100 100.91 -3.86 -21.82
N THR A 101 99.86 -4.64 -21.59
CA THR A 101 99.64 -5.92 -22.27
C THR A 101 98.17 -6.06 -22.65
N VAL A 102 97.87 -6.96 -23.59
CA VAL A 102 96.50 -7.23 -24.03
C VAL A 102 96.11 -8.63 -23.61
N VAL A 103 94.98 -8.73 -22.92
CA VAL A 103 94.38 -10.01 -22.56
C VAL A 103 93.26 -10.30 -23.52
N THR A 104 93.37 -11.43 -24.23
CA THR A 104 92.34 -11.94 -25.13
C THR A 104 91.68 -13.17 -24.50
N PRO A 105 90.36 -13.18 -24.25
CA PRO A 105 89.64 -14.31 -23.66
C PRO A 105 89.86 -15.64 -24.40
N GLY A 106 90.00 -15.62 -25.73
CA GLY A 106 90.28 -16.81 -26.54
C GLY A 106 91.63 -17.48 -26.28
N ASP A 107 92.56 -16.85 -25.56
CA ASP A 107 93.82 -17.46 -25.12
C ASP A 107 93.63 -18.44 -23.93
N PHE A 108 92.44 -18.47 -23.33
CA PHE A 108 92.10 -19.34 -22.21
C PHE A 108 91.44 -20.64 -22.69
N ALA A 109 91.77 -21.73 -22.02
CA ALA A 109 91.11 -23.01 -22.21
C ALA A 109 90.82 -23.68 -20.87
N LEU A 110 89.70 -24.39 -20.76
CA LEU A 110 89.28 -25.08 -19.54
C LEU A 110 89.47 -26.59 -19.72
N VAL A 111 90.13 -27.24 -18.77
CA VAL A 111 90.26 -28.71 -18.74
C VAL A 111 89.16 -29.29 -17.87
N GLY A 112 88.36 -30.18 -18.45
CA GLY A 112 87.26 -30.87 -17.77
C GLY A 112 87.71 -32.11 -16.98
N SER A 113 86.78 -32.68 -16.21
CA SER A 113 87.00 -33.91 -15.45
C SER A 113 87.14 -35.16 -16.30
N ASP A 114 86.71 -35.08 -17.54
CA ASP A 114 86.91 -36.06 -18.61
C ASP A 114 88.31 -35.99 -19.24
N GLY A 115 89.12 -34.99 -18.88
CA GLY A 115 90.46 -34.78 -19.41
C GLY A 115 90.49 -34.04 -20.75
N GLN A 116 89.34 -33.59 -21.27
CA GLN A 116 89.27 -32.82 -22.51
C GLN A 116 89.48 -31.32 -22.27
N THR A 117 89.94 -30.61 -23.30
CA THR A 117 90.15 -29.16 -23.29
C THR A 117 89.02 -28.46 -24.03
N TYR A 118 88.44 -27.43 -23.41
CA TYR A 118 87.32 -26.63 -23.90
C TYR A 118 87.77 -25.19 -24.12
N ASN A 119 87.52 -24.65 -25.31
CA ASN A 119 87.88 -23.26 -25.63
C ASN A 119 86.87 -22.28 -25.02
N GLU A 120 87.35 -21.08 -24.73
CA GLU A 120 86.50 -19.97 -24.33
C GLU A 120 85.45 -19.64 -25.41
N VAL A 121 84.26 -19.25 -24.97
CA VAL A 121 83.16 -18.85 -25.85
C VAL A 121 82.61 -17.50 -25.40
N ALA A 122 82.44 -16.58 -26.35
CA ALA A 122 81.79 -15.30 -26.05
C ALA A 122 80.33 -15.52 -25.64
N LEU A 123 79.95 -14.96 -24.49
CA LEU A 123 78.59 -15.05 -23.95
C LEU A 123 78.15 -13.69 -23.43
N SER A 124 77.00 -13.23 -23.91
CA SER A 124 76.26 -12.09 -23.35
C SER A 124 74.82 -12.52 -23.12
N ALA A 125 74.42 -12.65 -21.86
CA ALA A 125 73.09 -13.08 -21.45
C ALA A 125 72.73 -12.53 -20.06
N PHE A 126 71.52 -11.99 -19.91
CA PHE A 126 71.06 -11.40 -18.64
C PHE A 126 72.06 -10.35 -18.12
N GLN A 127 72.66 -10.60 -16.96
CA GLN A 127 73.67 -9.77 -16.31
C GLN A 127 75.10 -10.33 -16.47
N PHE A 128 75.29 -11.36 -17.29
CA PHE A 128 76.58 -11.99 -17.52
C PHE A 128 77.10 -11.65 -18.91
N SER A 129 78.24 -10.96 -18.94
CA SER A 129 79.04 -10.72 -20.15
C SER A 129 80.44 -11.27 -19.94
N THR A 130 80.93 -12.03 -20.90
CA THR A 130 82.35 -12.43 -20.92
C THR A 130 83.23 -11.20 -21.07
N LEU A 131 84.46 -11.29 -20.55
CA LEU A 131 85.49 -10.29 -20.81
C LEU A 131 85.64 -10.09 -22.32
N GLU A 132 85.84 -8.84 -22.74
CA GLU A 132 86.28 -8.53 -24.10
C GLU A 132 87.81 -8.47 -24.13
N THR A 133 88.38 -8.49 -25.34
CA THR A 133 89.83 -8.27 -25.49
C THR A 133 90.19 -6.90 -24.92
N THR A 134 90.92 -6.88 -23.80
CA THR A 134 91.11 -5.67 -22.99
C THR A 134 92.59 -5.36 -22.83
N PRO A 135 93.04 -4.12 -23.14
CA PRO A 135 94.38 -3.67 -22.78
C PRO A 135 94.46 -3.38 -21.27
N ILE A 136 95.43 -3.98 -20.59
CA ILE A 136 95.69 -3.78 -19.16
C ILE A 136 97.02 -3.06 -19.00
N GLN A 137 96.99 -1.88 -18.38
CA GLN A 137 98.20 -1.11 -18.07
C GLN A 137 99.05 -1.82 -16.99
N ALA A 138 100.33 -1.50 -16.92
CA ALA A 138 101.23 -2.05 -15.90
C ALA A 138 100.68 -1.83 -14.47
N GLY A 139 100.63 -2.89 -13.67
CA GLY A 139 100.11 -2.89 -12.30
C GLY A 139 98.58 -2.77 -12.15
N GLN A 140 97.81 -2.72 -13.25
CA GLN A 140 96.36 -2.66 -13.21
C GLN A 140 95.74 -4.06 -13.31
N SER A 141 94.45 -4.18 -12.94
CA SER A 141 93.69 -5.42 -13.04
C SER A 141 92.40 -5.22 -13.84
N VAL A 142 91.96 -6.28 -14.51
CA VAL A 142 90.62 -6.38 -15.09
C VAL A 142 89.86 -7.53 -14.43
N ASN A 143 88.55 -7.36 -14.24
CA ASN A 143 87.67 -8.36 -13.67
C ASN A 143 86.55 -8.69 -14.65
N GLY A 144 86.17 -9.96 -14.75
CA GLY A 144 85.00 -10.36 -15.51
C GLY A 144 84.87 -11.87 -15.64
N PHE A 145 83.99 -12.31 -16.52
CA PHE A 145 83.72 -13.73 -16.73
C PHE A 145 84.49 -14.27 -17.94
N LEU A 146 84.99 -15.49 -17.81
CA LEU A 146 85.32 -16.36 -18.94
C LEU A 146 84.23 -17.43 -19.02
N ALA A 147 83.69 -17.70 -20.19
CA ALA A 147 82.67 -18.73 -20.36
C ALA A 147 83.19 -19.89 -21.19
N PHE A 148 82.85 -21.12 -20.79
CA PHE A 148 83.22 -22.34 -21.51
C PHE A 148 81.99 -23.21 -21.67
N GLN A 149 81.87 -23.92 -22.79
CA GLN A 149 80.75 -24.83 -23.06
C GLN A 149 81.20 -26.28 -22.91
N LEU A 150 80.58 -27.02 -21.99
CA LEU A 150 80.96 -28.39 -21.62
C LEU A 150 79.76 -29.34 -21.68
N PRO A 151 79.95 -30.64 -21.93
CA PRO A 151 78.91 -31.65 -21.75
C PRO A 151 78.42 -31.75 -20.30
N TYR A 152 77.17 -32.17 -20.10
CA TYR A 152 76.66 -32.47 -18.76
C TYR A 152 77.50 -33.52 -18.02
N GLY A 153 77.66 -33.33 -16.71
CA GLY A 153 78.44 -34.22 -15.84
C GLY A 153 79.95 -33.96 -15.85
N VAL A 154 80.47 -33.21 -16.83
CA VAL A 154 81.87 -32.77 -16.83
C VAL A 154 82.04 -31.63 -15.84
N GLN A 155 82.99 -31.75 -14.91
CA GLN A 155 83.32 -30.73 -13.92
C GLN A 155 84.60 -29.99 -14.31
N PRO A 156 84.70 -28.67 -14.09
CA PRO A 156 85.92 -27.92 -14.36
C PRO A 156 87.04 -28.35 -13.41
N ARG A 157 88.21 -28.71 -13.94
CA ARG A 157 89.39 -29.11 -13.14
C ARG A 157 90.46 -28.05 -13.09
N SER A 158 90.81 -27.46 -14.23
CA SER A 158 91.89 -26.46 -14.30
C SER A 158 91.70 -25.50 -15.45
N LEU A 159 92.05 -24.23 -15.24
CA LEU A 159 92.13 -23.21 -16.28
C LEU A 159 93.55 -23.16 -16.85
N GLN A 160 93.67 -23.22 -18.17
CA GLN A 160 94.94 -23.12 -18.89
C GLN A 160 95.06 -21.73 -19.55
N TYR A 161 96.24 -21.12 -19.41
CA TYR A 161 96.61 -19.89 -20.08
C TYR A 161 98.09 -19.91 -20.43
N LYS A 162 98.43 -19.80 -21.73
CA LYS A 162 99.82 -19.73 -22.25
C LYS A 162 100.80 -20.71 -21.58
N GLY A 163 100.40 -21.98 -21.49
CA GLY A 163 101.23 -23.06 -20.92
C GLY A 163 101.21 -23.19 -19.40
N THR A 164 100.55 -22.28 -18.68
CA THR A 164 100.33 -22.37 -17.23
C THR A 164 99.00 -23.04 -16.93
N THR A 165 98.98 -23.92 -15.92
CA THR A 165 97.77 -24.60 -15.46
C THR A 165 97.41 -24.10 -14.06
N ILE A 166 96.20 -23.59 -13.90
CA ILE A 166 95.65 -23.09 -12.64
C ILE A 166 94.62 -24.12 -12.16
N SER A 167 94.91 -24.81 -11.06
CA SER A 167 93.97 -25.78 -10.47
C SER A 167 92.74 -25.06 -9.92
N LEU A 168 91.55 -25.54 -10.26
CA LEU A 168 90.27 -25.03 -9.75
C LEU A 168 89.77 -25.79 -8.51
N ALA A 169 90.59 -26.69 -7.96
CA ALA A 169 90.27 -27.42 -6.74
C ALA A 169 90.08 -26.44 -5.56
N GLY A 170 88.93 -26.53 -4.89
CA GLY A 170 88.62 -25.69 -3.73
C GLY A 170 88.06 -24.29 -4.06
N VAL A 171 87.89 -23.96 -5.35
CA VAL A 171 87.19 -22.73 -5.76
C VAL A 171 85.71 -22.85 -5.42
N LYS A 172 85.10 -21.74 -4.97
CA LYS A 172 83.67 -21.68 -4.65
C LYS A 172 82.85 -21.97 -5.92
N VAL A 173 82.05 -23.02 -5.88
CA VAL A 173 81.08 -23.34 -6.92
C VAL A 173 79.75 -22.67 -6.58
N GLN A 174 79.17 -22.01 -7.56
CA GLN A 174 77.84 -21.44 -7.52
C GLN A 174 77.01 -21.99 -8.69
N TYR A 175 75.70 -21.81 -8.62
CA TYR A 175 74.76 -22.34 -9.59
C TYR A 175 73.87 -21.23 -10.11
N LEU A 176 73.87 -21.04 -11.43
CA LEU A 176 72.95 -20.12 -12.10
C LEU A 176 71.64 -20.85 -12.40
N SER A 177 70.52 -20.30 -11.94
CA SER A 177 69.18 -20.76 -12.30
C SER A 177 68.51 -19.73 -13.22
N VAL A 178 67.70 -20.23 -14.16
CA VAL A 178 66.90 -19.42 -15.09
C VAL A 178 65.47 -19.92 -15.01
N LEU A 179 64.59 -19.13 -14.40
CA LEU A 179 63.25 -19.58 -14.02
C LEU A 179 62.20 -18.63 -14.59
N ASN A 180 61.11 -19.20 -15.09
CA ASN A 180 59.91 -18.45 -15.39
C ASN A 180 58.99 -18.49 -14.16
N VAL A 181 58.89 -17.38 -13.42
CA VAL A 181 58.17 -17.31 -12.15
C VAL A 181 56.80 -16.67 -12.36
N THR A 182 55.74 -17.44 -12.13
CA THR A 182 54.36 -16.98 -12.37
C THR A 182 53.68 -16.61 -11.05
N PRO A 183 53.14 -15.38 -10.91
CA PRO A 183 52.31 -15.06 -9.76
C PRO A 183 50.93 -15.72 -9.89
N VAL A 184 50.48 -16.36 -8.82
CA VAL A 184 49.17 -17.01 -8.73
C VAL A 184 48.39 -16.36 -7.58
N PHE A 185 47.10 -16.13 -7.79
CA PHE A 185 46.22 -15.49 -6.81
C PHE A 185 45.07 -16.43 -6.47
N ASN A 186 44.65 -16.45 -5.20
CA ASN A 186 43.46 -17.20 -4.76
C ASN A 186 42.14 -16.45 -5.06
N ASP A 187 42.22 -15.20 -5.53
CA ASP A 187 41.10 -14.39 -5.99
C ASP A 187 41.31 -14.01 -7.46
N SER A 188 40.37 -14.39 -8.32
CA SER A 188 40.47 -14.19 -9.78
C SER A 188 40.42 -12.73 -10.20
N ASP A 189 39.86 -11.85 -9.36
CA ASP A 189 39.74 -10.41 -9.63
C ASP A 189 40.95 -9.64 -9.06
N VAL A 190 41.98 -10.34 -8.55
CA VAL A 190 43.28 -9.76 -8.20
C VAL A 190 44.33 -10.29 -9.16
N VAL A 191 45.10 -9.38 -9.78
CA VAL A 191 46.08 -9.72 -10.81
C VAL A 191 47.39 -8.97 -10.62
N ALA A 192 48.47 -9.47 -11.21
CA ALA A 192 49.74 -8.75 -11.31
C ALA A 192 49.87 -8.01 -12.66
N SER A 193 50.77 -7.02 -12.74
CA SER A 193 51.15 -6.33 -13.99
C SER A 193 51.70 -7.26 -15.07
N SER A 194 52.29 -8.40 -14.69
CA SER A 194 52.71 -9.45 -15.61
C SER A 194 51.55 -10.32 -16.11
N GLY A 195 50.33 -10.13 -15.57
CA GLY A 195 49.19 -11.01 -15.80
C GLY A 195 49.52 -12.46 -15.41
N SER A 196 49.03 -13.40 -16.21
CA SER A 196 49.40 -14.82 -16.12
C SER A 196 50.73 -15.14 -16.82
N GLN A 197 51.40 -14.15 -17.41
CA GLN A 197 52.71 -14.37 -18.02
C GLN A 197 53.75 -14.37 -16.91
N GLY A 198 54.49 -15.47 -16.79
CA GLY A 198 55.57 -15.56 -15.84
C GLY A 198 56.67 -14.52 -16.12
N MET A 199 57.34 -14.10 -15.06
CA MET A 199 58.51 -13.23 -15.13
C MET A 199 59.77 -14.09 -15.22
N LEU A 200 60.61 -13.81 -16.23
CA LEU A 200 61.88 -14.49 -16.37
C LEU A 200 62.88 -13.94 -15.35
N ILE A 201 63.33 -14.80 -14.44
CA ILE A 201 64.30 -14.50 -13.39
C ILE A 201 65.55 -15.33 -13.61
N ALA A 202 66.72 -14.68 -13.65
CA ALA A 202 68.01 -15.33 -13.74
C ALA A 202 68.93 -14.84 -12.62
N GLY A 203 69.46 -15.77 -11.83
CA GLY A 203 70.31 -15.44 -10.69
C GLY A 203 71.13 -16.61 -10.18
N VAL A 204 72.04 -16.30 -9.27
CA VAL A 204 73.03 -17.26 -8.75
C VAL A 204 72.69 -17.59 -7.30
N ASN A 205 72.82 -18.86 -6.92
CA ASN A 205 72.56 -19.29 -5.54
C ASN A 205 73.40 -18.50 -4.51
N GLY A 206 72.79 -18.21 -3.36
CA GLY A 206 73.36 -17.37 -2.31
C GLY A 206 73.28 -15.86 -2.56
N VAL A 207 72.78 -15.41 -3.71
CA VAL A 207 72.41 -14.01 -3.98
C VAL A 207 70.90 -13.93 -4.17
N PRO A 208 70.16 -13.17 -3.33
CA PRO A 208 68.71 -13.04 -3.50
C PRO A 208 68.36 -12.45 -4.88
N ALA A 209 67.50 -13.14 -5.63
CA ALA A 209 66.93 -12.62 -6.86
C ALA A 209 65.73 -11.73 -6.53
N VAL A 210 65.67 -10.54 -7.13
CA VAL A 210 64.60 -9.56 -6.86
C VAL A 210 63.52 -9.67 -7.94
N MET A 211 62.27 -9.85 -7.50
CA MET A 211 61.07 -9.82 -8.34
C MET A 211 60.20 -8.65 -7.91
N GLN A 212 59.85 -7.78 -8.86
CA GLN A 212 58.93 -6.66 -8.62
C GLN A 212 57.58 -6.98 -9.24
N LEU A 213 56.53 -6.92 -8.43
CA LEU A 213 55.15 -7.16 -8.83
C LEU A 213 54.33 -5.90 -8.55
N GLU A 214 53.51 -5.48 -9.51
CA GLU A 214 52.44 -4.52 -9.24
C GLU A 214 51.13 -5.28 -9.20
N ILE A 215 50.49 -5.34 -8.03
CA ILE A 215 49.26 -6.07 -7.80
C ILE A 215 48.09 -5.11 -7.95
N TYR A 216 47.07 -5.48 -8.73
CA TYR A 216 45.86 -4.71 -8.96
C TYR A 216 44.65 -5.43 -8.37
N ASN A 217 43.83 -4.69 -7.64
CA ASN A 217 42.51 -5.12 -7.23
C ASN A 217 41.49 -4.69 -8.30
N ASN A 218 41.03 -5.62 -9.14
CA ASN A 218 40.04 -5.31 -10.18
C ASN A 218 38.59 -5.34 -9.69
N HIS A 219 38.34 -5.68 -8.42
CA HIS A 219 36.99 -5.56 -7.85
C HIS A 219 36.48 -4.13 -8.00
N SER A 220 35.24 -3.99 -8.46
CA SER A 220 34.57 -2.69 -8.63
C SER A 220 34.12 -2.09 -7.30
N SER A 221 33.80 -2.93 -6.31
CA SER A 221 33.12 -2.53 -5.08
C SER A 221 33.90 -2.84 -3.81
N VAL A 222 34.69 -3.93 -3.78
CA VAL A 222 35.30 -4.43 -2.54
C VAL A 222 36.80 -4.15 -2.44
N PRO A 223 37.28 -3.71 -1.26
CA PRO A 223 38.69 -3.72 -0.93
C PRO A 223 39.16 -5.15 -0.63
N VAL A 224 40.45 -5.42 -0.92
CA VAL A 224 41.08 -6.72 -0.69
C VAL A 224 42.31 -6.53 0.20
N GLU A 225 42.50 -7.42 1.17
CA GLU A 225 43.70 -7.44 2.00
C GLU A 225 44.73 -8.43 1.43
N LEU A 226 45.95 -7.96 1.21
CA LEU A 226 47.09 -8.84 0.95
C LEU A 226 47.58 -9.40 2.29
N VAL A 227 47.49 -10.72 2.47
CA VAL A 227 47.77 -11.37 3.77
C VAL A 227 49.07 -12.18 3.79
N GLY A 228 49.60 -12.55 2.62
CA GLY A 228 50.84 -13.31 2.58
C GLY A 228 51.30 -13.69 1.18
N VAL A 229 52.50 -14.23 1.11
CA VAL A 229 53.09 -14.78 -0.11
C VAL A 229 53.75 -16.10 0.22
N THR A 230 53.55 -17.11 -0.63
CA THR A 230 54.28 -18.37 -0.60
C THR A 230 54.94 -18.62 -1.95
N ALA A 231 55.98 -19.44 -1.98
CA ALA A 231 56.66 -19.84 -3.21
C ALA A 231 56.57 -21.35 -3.39
N GLN A 232 56.41 -21.79 -4.64
CA GLN A 232 56.37 -23.19 -5.03
C GLN A 232 57.39 -23.48 -6.14
N GLY A 233 57.92 -24.70 -6.15
CA GLY A 233 58.91 -25.15 -7.11
C GLY A 233 60.36 -24.93 -6.62
N PRO A 234 61.32 -24.66 -7.52
CA PRO A 234 62.74 -24.61 -7.18
C PRO A 234 63.17 -23.30 -6.48
N VAL A 235 62.25 -22.46 -6.02
CA VAL A 235 62.55 -21.18 -5.34
C VAL A 235 61.90 -21.13 -3.98
N GLU A 236 62.54 -20.41 -3.06
CA GLU A 236 62.00 -20.10 -1.74
C GLU A 236 61.97 -18.58 -1.52
N LEU A 237 61.16 -18.11 -0.59
CA LEU A 237 61.22 -16.70 -0.19
C LEU A 237 62.43 -16.50 0.73
N ALA A 238 63.36 -15.62 0.36
CA ALA A 238 64.51 -15.29 1.20
C ALA A 238 64.08 -14.62 2.53
N ARG A 239 62.92 -13.96 2.52
CA ARG A 239 62.21 -13.48 3.71
C ARG A 239 60.73 -13.42 3.39
N SER A 240 59.88 -14.02 4.23
CA SER A 240 58.43 -13.85 4.11
C SER A 240 58.06 -12.38 4.36
N PRO A 241 57.46 -11.68 3.37
CA PRO A 241 56.99 -10.32 3.59
C PRO A 241 55.81 -10.36 4.56
N THR A 242 55.83 -9.50 5.58
CA THR A 242 54.65 -9.26 6.41
C THR A 242 53.71 -8.35 5.61
N LEU A 243 52.60 -8.90 5.13
CA LEU A 243 51.61 -8.18 4.34
C LEU A 243 50.33 -8.02 5.17
N HIS A 244 49.97 -6.77 5.41
CA HIS A 244 48.67 -6.34 5.94
C HIS A 244 48.31 -5.02 5.24
N VAL A 245 48.17 -5.11 3.91
CA VAL A 245 47.89 -3.95 3.07
C VAL A 245 46.49 -4.11 2.50
N SER A 246 45.61 -3.17 2.83
CA SER A 246 44.29 -3.07 2.22
C SER A 246 44.36 -2.28 0.91
N LEU A 247 44.06 -2.97 -0.18
CA LEU A 247 43.90 -2.39 -1.51
C LEU A 247 42.47 -1.87 -1.67
N PRO A 248 42.24 -0.57 -1.99
CA PRO A 248 40.91 -0.10 -2.35
C PRO A 248 40.40 -0.81 -3.62
N PRO A 249 39.08 -0.77 -3.88
CA PRO A 249 38.53 -1.13 -5.18
C PRO A 249 39.25 -0.39 -6.30
N ARG A 250 39.68 -1.09 -7.36
CA ARG A 250 40.49 -0.56 -8.47
C ARG A 250 41.85 0.03 -8.07
N GLY A 251 42.33 -0.27 -6.87
CA GLY A 251 43.64 0.15 -6.38
C GLY A 251 44.78 -0.75 -6.85
N SER A 252 46.02 -0.27 -6.71
CA SER A 252 47.22 -1.08 -6.93
C SER A 252 48.22 -0.97 -5.78
N TYR A 253 49.11 -1.96 -5.67
CA TYR A 253 50.20 -2.00 -4.70
C TYR A 253 51.44 -2.63 -5.32
N ALA A 254 52.58 -1.94 -5.18
CA ALA A 254 53.87 -2.44 -5.62
C ALA A 254 54.52 -3.30 -4.53
N LEU A 255 54.77 -4.57 -4.85
CA LEU A 255 55.38 -5.57 -3.99
C LEU A 255 56.76 -5.97 -4.52
N THR A 256 57.77 -5.90 -3.66
CA THR A 256 59.12 -6.43 -3.96
C THR A 256 59.33 -7.74 -3.22
N LEU A 257 59.66 -8.80 -3.96
CA LEU A 257 59.97 -10.12 -3.42
C LEU A 257 61.44 -10.44 -3.61
N ASN A 258 62.05 -11.01 -2.56
CA ASN A 258 63.40 -11.54 -2.62
C ASN A 258 63.32 -13.06 -2.62
N LEU A 259 63.73 -13.67 -3.74
CA LEU A 259 63.71 -15.11 -3.95
C LEU A 259 65.10 -15.71 -3.67
N SER A 260 65.13 -16.78 -2.89
CA SER A 260 66.29 -17.64 -2.72
C SER A 260 66.29 -18.69 -3.83
N LEU A 261 67.44 -18.83 -4.50
CA LEU A 261 67.65 -19.77 -5.59
C LEU A 261 68.33 -21.05 -5.07
N PRO A 262 68.06 -22.21 -5.68
CA PRO A 262 68.49 -23.49 -5.14
C PRO A 262 69.99 -23.70 -5.33
N ASP A 263 70.58 -24.60 -4.53
CA ASP A 263 71.99 -25.02 -4.66
C ASP A 263 72.22 -25.97 -5.86
N SER A 264 71.52 -25.74 -6.96
CA SER A 264 71.66 -26.45 -8.24
C SER A 264 71.26 -25.55 -9.40
N SER A 265 71.78 -25.83 -10.60
CA SER A 265 71.46 -25.04 -11.79
C SER A 265 70.16 -25.56 -12.42
N VAL A 266 69.07 -24.80 -12.27
CA VAL A 266 67.71 -25.19 -12.69
C VAL A 266 67.18 -24.28 -13.78
N TYR A 267 66.72 -24.88 -14.87
CA TYR A 267 65.86 -24.25 -15.87
C TYR A 267 64.45 -24.81 -15.76
N GLY A 268 63.44 -23.94 -15.66
CA GLY A 268 62.05 -24.37 -15.53
C GLY A 268 61.11 -23.26 -15.09
N SER A 269 59.98 -23.65 -14.51
CA SER A 269 58.98 -22.76 -13.95
C SER A 269 58.96 -22.82 -12.43
N ALA A 270 58.56 -21.71 -11.82
CA ALA A 270 58.20 -21.62 -10.41
C ALA A 270 56.92 -20.80 -10.26
N GLU A 271 56.26 -20.93 -9.12
CA GLU A 271 55.04 -20.18 -8.83
C GLU A 271 55.23 -19.41 -7.51
N VAL A 272 54.60 -18.25 -7.45
CA VAL A 272 54.50 -17.48 -6.22
C VAL A 272 53.03 -17.23 -5.96
N ASP A 273 52.49 -17.85 -4.91
CA ASP A 273 51.12 -17.63 -4.51
C ASP A 273 51.04 -16.35 -3.68
N VAL A 274 50.32 -15.36 -4.19
CA VAL A 274 49.96 -14.16 -3.44
C VAL A 274 48.59 -14.39 -2.83
N LEU A 275 48.57 -14.52 -1.51
CA LEU A 275 47.37 -14.79 -0.75
C LEU A 275 46.64 -13.49 -0.44
N THR A 276 45.39 -13.45 -0.85
CA THR A 276 44.46 -12.36 -0.59
C THR A 276 43.33 -12.82 0.33
N SER A 277 42.74 -11.89 1.07
CA SER A 277 41.56 -12.16 1.87
C SER A 277 40.59 -10.99 1.82
N LEU A 278 39.30 -11.31 1.95
CA LEU A 278 38.25 -10.32 2.20
C LEU A 278 38.03 -10.27 3.71
N ASN A 279 38.29 -9.12 4.32
CA ASN A 279 38.11 -8.94 5.76
C ASN A 279 36.63 -8.76 6.11
N SER A 280 35.89 -9.88 6.14
CA SER A 280 34.45 -9.89 6.46
C SER A 280 34.12 -9.24 7.80
N SER A 281 35.03 -9.29 8.79
CA SER A 281 34.86 -8.65 10.10
C SER A 281 34.95 -7.11 10.09
N ALA A 282 35.48 -6.51 9.02
CA ALA A 282 35.51 -5.06 8.86
C ALA A 282 34.14 -4.47 8.48
N TYR A 283 33.17 -5.32 8.13
CA TYR A 283 31.82 -4.93 7.76
C TYR A 283 30.87 -5.14 8.94
N SER A 284 30.06 -4.14 9.21
CA SER A 284 28.92 -4.25 10.13
C SER A 284 27.70 -3.61 9.50
N GLY A 285 26.52 -3.95 9.98
CA GLY A 285 25.31 -3.47 9.35
C GLY A 285 24.05 -4.03 9.98
N SER A 286 22.92 -3.54 9.48
CA SER A 286 21.60 -4.01 9.90
C SER A 286 20.58 -3.86 8.78
N VAL A 287 19.55 -4.67 8.86
CA VAL A 287 18.35 -4.61 8.03
C VAL A 287 17.21 -4.13 8.92
N ARG A 288 16.39 -3.15 8.50
CA ARG A 288 15.43 -2.49 9.43
C ARG A 288 14.00 -2.28 8.94
N SER A 289 13.72 -2.37 7.65
CA SER A 289 12.37 -2.19 7.13
C SER A 289 12.16 -3.24 6.05
N LEU A 290 11.05 -3.95 6.12
CA LEU A 290 10.64 -4.92 5.11
C LEU A 290 9.28 -4.50 4.58
N VAL A 291 9.23 -4.09 3.31
CA VAL A 291 7.96 -3.91 2.60
C VAL A 291 7.73 -5.11 1.72
N ASN A 292 6.55 -5.74 1.85
CA ASN A 292 6.14 -6.86 1.01
C ASN A 292 5.10 -6.39 -0.01
N ASP A 293 5.41 -6.58 -1.29
CA ASP A 293 4.56 -6.20 -2.41
C ASP A 293 4.30 -7.41 -3.32
N THR A 294 3.24 -8.16 -3.00
CA THR A 294 2.67 -9.18 -3.88
C THR A 294 1.85 -8.57 -5.00
N VAL A 295 1.30 -7.38 -4.79
CA VAL A 295 0.31 -6.75 -5.67
C VAL A 295 0.93 -6.29 -6.98
N LEU A 296 2.09 -5.64 -6.93
CA LEU A 296 2.82 -5.24 -8.13
C LEU A 296 3.27 -6.45 -8.95
N ALA A 297 3.67 -7.55 -8.30
CA ALA A 297 4.03 -8.78 -8.98
C ALA A 297 2.81 -9.36 -9.73
N GLU A 298 1.64 -9.40 -9.08
CA GLU A 298 0.39 -9.84 -9.71
C GLU A 298 -0.04 -8.95 -10.88
N LEU A 299 0.05 -7.61 -10.74
CA LEU A 299 -0.24 -6.66 -11.81
C LEU A 299 0.69 -6.82 -13.03
N GLN A 300 1.92 -7.28 -12.80
CA GLN A 300 2.88 -7.62 -13.86
C GLN A 300 2.71 -9.04 -14.43
N GLY A 301 1.73 -9.81 -13.94
CA GLY A 301 1.46 -11.19 -14.37
C GLY A 301 2.40 -12.23 -13.77
N LEU A 302 3.11 -11.91 -12.69
CA LEU A 302 4.09 -12.79 -12.02
C LEU A 302 3.42 -13.56 -10.87
N THR A 303 2.54 -14.49 -11.20
CA THR A 303 1.78 -15.27 -10.21
C THR A 303 2.70 -16.03 -9.26
N GLY A 304 2.45 -15.92 -7.95
CA GLY A 304 3.22 -16.60 -6.91
C GLY A 304 4.57 -15.94 -6.58
N GLN A 305 4.81 -14.73 -7.06
CA GLN A 305 5.97 -13.90 -6.71
C GLN A 305 5.57 -12.73 -5.81
N SER A 306 6.55 -12.17 -5.13
CA SER A 306 6.46 -10.97 -4.31
C SER A 306 7.74 -10.16 -4.44
N TYR A 307 7.62 -8.83 -4.35
CA TYR A 307 8.77 -7.96 -4.18
C TYR A 307 8.98 -7.65 -2.70
N LEU A 308 10.19 -7.89 -2.21
CA LEU A 308 10.60 -7.56 -0.85
C LEU A 308 11.57 -6.40 -0.89
N SER A 309 11.23 -5.29 -0.22
CA SER A 309 12.11 -4.14 -0.08
C SER A 309 12.76 -4.11 1.28
N TYR A 310 14.07 -3.95 1.33
CA TYR A 310 14.87 -3.85 2.54
C TYR A 310 15.64 -2.54 2.61
N ASN A 311 15.54 -1.84 3.75
CA ASN A 311 16.51 -0.82 4.10
C ASN A 311 17.73 -1.47 4.74
N VAL A 312 18.85 -1.48 4.02
CA VAL A 312 20.11 -2.08 4.44
C VAL A 312 21.12 -0.99 4.75
N THR A 313 21.58 -0.96 5.99
CA THR A 313 22.68 -0.09 6.41
C THR A 313 23.96 -0.90 6.47
N VAL A 314 25.01 -0.44 5.78
CA VAL A 314 26.35 -1.04 5.81
C VAL A 314 27.35 0.00 6.29
N SER A 315 28.16 -0.39 7.27
CA SER A 315 29.30 0.34 7.79
C SER A 315 30.58 -0.44 7.52
N TYR A 316 31.65 0.27 7.21
CA TYR A 316 32.95 -0.32 6.89
C TYR A 316 34.05 0.37 7.72
N ASP A 317 34.72 -0.43 8.55
CA ASP A 317 35.84 0.01 9.42
C ASP A 317 37.18 -0.61 8.97
N GLY A 318 37.27 -1.06 7.72
CA GLY A 318 38.53 -1.50 7.16
C GLY A 318 39.35 -0.31 6.64
N GLY A 319 40.68 -0.45 6.55
CA GLY A 319 41.62 0.64 6.26
C GLY A 319 41.57 1.28 4.86
N SER A 320 40.45 1.20 4.14
CA SER A 320 40.28 1.70 2.77
C SER A 320 38.84 2.17 2.49
N SER A 321 38.44 2.32 1.23
CA SER A 321 37.05 2.61 0.84
C SER A 321 36.31 1.37 0.35
N PHE A 322 35.00 1.33 0.58
CA PHE A 322 34.07 0.33 0.05
C PHE A 322 32.99 1.04 -0.77
N THR A 323 32.70 0.56 -1.97
CA THR A 323 31.62 1.12 -2.79
C THR A 323 30.43 0.18 -2.73
N VAL A 324 29.30 0.63 -2.19
CA VAL A 324 28.10 -0.19 -2.07
C VAL A 324 27.42 -0.25 -3.43
N LEU A 325 27.38 -1.42 -4.05
CA LEU A 325 26.65 -1.65 -5.30
C LEU A 325 25.37 -2.47 -5.02
N PRO A 326 24.17 -1.91 -5.24
CA PRO A 326 22.92 -2.63 -4.99
C PRO A 326 22.83 -3.99 -5.70
N GLN A 327 23.36 -4.10 -6.93
CA GLN A 327 23.35 -5.32 -7.75
C GLN A 327 24.19 -6.49 -7.22
N ASP A 328 25.12 -6.21 -6.30
CA ASP A 328 26.01 -7.19 -5.67
C ASP A 328 25.34 -7.84 -4.44
N PHE A 329 24.20 -7.29 -3.99
CA PHE A 329 23.39 -7.90 -2.94
C PHE A 329 22.51 -9.04 -3.47
N ALA A 330 22.35 -10.05 -2.63
CA ALA A 330 21.37 -11.11 -2.81
C ALA A 330 20.65 -11.44 -1.50
N LEU A 331 19.38 -11.79 -1.60
CA LEU A 331 18.57 -12.29 -0.50
C LEU A 331 18.57 -13.82 -0.53
N VAL A 332 19.07 -14.43 0.54
CA VAL A 332 18.96 -15.86 0.80
C VAL A 332 17.65 -16.11 1.54
N THR A 333 16.88 -17.05 1.02
CA THR A 333 15.58 -17.46 1.56
C THR A 333 15.54 -18.98 1.75
N THR A 334 14.45 -19.50 2.32
CA THR A 334 14.20 -20.95 2.40
C THR A 334 14.04 -21.64 1.04
N GLN A 335 13.87 -20.90 -0.06
CA GLN A 335 13.63 -21.47 -1.40
C GLN A 335 14.77 -21.22 -2.39
N GLY A 336 15.72 -20.35 -2.07
CA GLY A 336 16.83 -20.02 -2.94
C GLY A 336 17.47 -18.66 -2.64
N THR A 337 18.37 -18.25 -3.53
CA THR A 337 19.10 -16.98 -3.46
C THR A 337 18.69 -16.10 -4.64
N TYR A 338 18.25 -14.88 -4.34
CA TYR A 338 17.68 -13.95 -5.32
C TYR A 338 18.46 -12.64 -5.31
N ARG A 339 18.88 -12.15 -6.48
CA ARG A 339 19.64 -10.89 -6.57
C ARG A 339 18.72 -9.69 -6.40
N ALA A 340 19.27 -8.57 -5.92
CA ALA A 340 18.55 -7.31 -5.90
C ALA A 340 18.22 -6.86 -7.33
N GLU A 341 17.04 -6.31 -7.54
CA GLU A 341 16.56 -5.81 -8.82
C GLU A 341 16.37 -4.28 -8.77
N GLN A 342 16.59 -3.62 -9.91
CA GLN A 342 16.21 -2.22 -10.08
C GLN A 342 14.74 -2.13 -10.43
N VAL A 343 13.89 -2.18 -9.41
CA VAL A 343 12.44 -2.01 -9.53
C VAL A 343 12.02 -0.86 -8.62
N GLN A 344 11.28 0.09 -9.17
CA GLN A 344 10.66 1.14 -8.38
C GLN A 344 9.36 0.62 -7.78
N LEU A 345 9.34 0.43 -6.47
CA LEU A 345 8.10 0.08 -5.76
C LEU A 345 7.32 1.37 -5.46
N PRO A 346 6.01 1.42 -5.75
CA PRO A 346 5.17 2.56 -5.42
C PRO A 346 5.22 2.88 -3.91
N GLY A 347 5.35 4.16 -3.57
CA GLY A 347 5.42 4.63 -2.16
C GLY A 347 6.71 4.24 -1.40
N VAL A 348 7.61 3.49 -2.02
CA VAL A 348 8.95 3.20 -1.47
C VAL A 348 9.95 4.10 -2.16
N GLY A 349 10.75 4.83 -1.38
CA GLY A 349 11.82 5.67 -1.91
C GLY A 349 12.73 4.87 -2.84
N ALA A 350 12.98 5.39 -4.04
CA ALA A 350 13.82 4.70 -5.00
C ALA A 350 15.30 4.81 -4.59
N ALA A 351 16.01 3.67 -4.57
CA ALA A 351 17.45 3.64 -4.39
C ALA A 351 18.14 3.99 -5.71
N TYR A 352 18.64 5.22 -5.82
CA TYR A 352 19.46 5.66 -6.95
C TYR A 352 20.91 5.99 -6.55
N GLY A 353 21.33 5.60 -5.35
CA GLY A 353 22.70 5.79 -4.85
C GLY A 353 23.65 4.66 -5.21
N THR A 354 24.88 5.00 -5.59
CA THR A 354 26.05 4.11 -5.43
C THR A 354 26.98 4.75 -4.39
N PRO A 355 26.61 4.70 -3.11
CA PRO A 355 27.36 5.42 -2.09
C PRO A 355 28.71 4.75 -1.88
N THR A 356 29.75 5.59 -1.86
CA THR A 356 31.09 5.15 -1.44
C THR A 356 31.22 5.39 0.06
N VAL A 357 31.40 4.31 0.82
CA VAL A 357 31.67 4.35 2.26
C VAL A 357 33.17 4.53 2.44
N THR A 358 33.59 5.70 2.89
CA THR A 358 34.95 5.97 3.35
C THR A 358 35.16 5.44 4.78
N TYR A 359 36.41 5.26 5.20
CA TYR A 359 36.81 4.75 6.53
C TYR A 359 35.94 5.31 7.66
N SER A 360 35.38 4.44 8.52
CA SER A 360 34.47 4.76 9.64
C SER A 360 33.10 5.34 9.27
N GLY A 361 32.72 5.30 7.99
CA GLY A 361 31.42 5.74 7.48
C GLY A 361 30.34 4.65 7.45
N GLY A 362 29.12 5.05 7.09
CA GLY A 362 28.02 4.14 6.80
C GLY A 362 27.16 4.64 5.66
N ALA A 363 26.59 3.71 4.90
CA ALA A 363 25.61 3.98 3.85
C ALA A 363 24.34 3.21 4.14
N THR A 364 23.19 3.80 3.83
CA THR A 364 21.90 3.11 3.87
C THR A 364 21.31 3.13 2.47
N GLU A 365 20.93 1.96 1.98
CA GLU A 365 20.34 1.78 0.66
C GLU A 365 19.07 0.94 0.76
N THR A 366 18.12 1.19 -0.13
CA THR A 366 16.88 0.44 -0.25
C THR A 366 17.04 -0.61 -1.34
N LEU A 367 16.99 -1.89 -0.99
CA LEU A 367 17.20 -3.02 -1.89
C LEU A 367 15.88 -3.74 -2.14
N VAL A 368 15.52 -3.94 -3.41
CA VAL A 368 14.29 -4.67 -3.79
C VAL A 368 14.67 -6.03 -4.34
N PHE A 369 14.01 -7.09 -3.88
CA PHE A 369 14.23 -8.47 -4.32
C PHE A 369 12.93 -9.07 -4.82
N LYS A 370 12.94 -9.65 -6.01
CA LYS A 370 11.82 -10.49 -6.49
C LYS A 370 12.03 -11.93 -6.01
N VAL A 371 11.09 -12.45 -5.24
CA VAL A 371 11.15 -13.80 -4.66
C VAL A 371 9.78 -14.48 -4.72
N PRO A 372 9.71 -15.83 -4.63
CA PRO A 372 8.44 -16.51 -4.45
C PRO A 372 7.71 -16.02 -3.20
N SER A 373 6.39 -15.83 -3.27
CA SER A 373 5.57 -15.28 -2.19
C SER A 373 5.56 -16.13 -0.91
N THR A 374 5.99 -17.39 -1.00
CA THR A 374 6.11 -18.33 0.12
C THR A 374 7.54 -18.45 0.64
N ALA A 375 8.50 -17.71 0.08
CA ALA A 375 9.89 -17.74 0.50
C ALA A 375 10.06 -16.96 1.81
N VAL A 376 10.71 -17.57 2.81
CA VAL A 376 11.00 -16.91 4.09
C VAL A 376 12.41 -16.33 4.03
N PRO A 377 12.59 -15.02 4.25
CA PRO A 377 13.90 -14.39 4.31
C PRO A 377 14.76 -14.94 5.44
N LEU A 378 16.02 -15.22 5.13
CA LEU A 378 17.01 -15.70 6.09
C LEU A 378 18.15 -14.69 6.23
N GLN A 379 18.81 -14.33 5.12
CA GLN A 379 20.00 -13.48 5.15
C GLN A 379 20.08 -12.58 3.92
N VAL A 380 20.53 -11.35 4.11
CA VAL A 380 21.02 -10.51 3.01
C VAL A 380 22.51 -10.72 2.91
N VAL A 381 23.01 -11.17 1.76
CA VAL A 381 24.42 -11.40 1.50
C VAL A 381 24.93 -10.39 0.48
N TYR A 382 26.18 -9.98 0.62
CA TYR A 382 26.88 -9.18 -0.38
C TYR A 382 27.95 -10.06 -1.04
N ASN A 383 27.88 -10.21 -2.35
CA ASN A 383 28.85 -10.98 -3.12
C ASN A 383 29.58 -10.08 -4.12
N THR A 384 30.85 -10.34 -4.33
CA THR A 384 31.64 -9.70 -5.39
C THR A 384 31.14 -10.08 -6.78
N SER A 385 31.67 -9.40 -7.81
CA SER A 385 31.41 -9.72 -9.23
C SER A 385 31.70 -11.18 -9.59
N ASN A 386 32.75 -11.76 -9.03
CA ASN A 386 33.13 -13.16 -9.21
C ASN A 386 32.39 -14.16 -8.28
N GLY A 387 31.44 -13.68 -7.45
CA GLY A 387 30.56 -14.53 -6.64
C GLY A 387 31.11 -14.91 -5.27
N LEU A 388 32.23 -14.34 -4.83
CA LEU A 388 32.75 -14.52 -3.47
C LEU A 388 31.88 -13.76 -2.47
N ARG A 389 31.48 -14.42 -1.39
CA ARG A 389 30.71 -13.79 -0.30
C ARG A 389 31.63 -12.94 0.56
N VAL A 390 31.25 -11.68 0.75
CA VAL A 390 32.03 -10.69 1.52
C VAL A 390 31.51 -10.62 2.96
N PHE A 391 30.20 -10.38 3.12
CA PHE A 391 29.53 -10.30 4.41
C PHE A 391 28.06 -10.69 4.26
N GLN A 392 27.40 -10.87 5.40
CA GLN A 392 25.98 -11.18 5.46
C GLN A 392 25.34 -10.59 6.71
N PHE A 393 24.08 -10.21 6.60
CA PHE A 393 23.26 -9.73 7.71
C PHE A 393 22.00 -10.58 7.82
N ASP A 394 21.45 -10.66 9.03
CA ASP A 394 20.15 -11.28 9.24
C ASP A 394 19.07 -10.50 8.49
N ALA A 395 18.27 -11.22 7.70
CA ALA A 395 17.14 -10.64 6.98
C ALA A 395 15.81 -10.86 7.70
N HIS A 396 15.82 -11.56 8.84
CA HIS A 396 14.61 -11.89 9.59
C HIS A 396 14.11 -10.69 10.40
N VAL A 397 13.46 -9.76 9.70
CA VAL A 397 12.83 -8.58 10.28
C VAL A 397 11.31 -8.62 10.07
N PRO A 398 10.53 -8.05 10.99
CA PRO A 398 9.08 -7.98 10.82
C PRO A 398 8.73 -7.14 9.58
N VAL A 399 7.68 -7.56 8.86
CA VAL A 399 7.11 -6.76 7.77
C VAL A 399 6.58 -5.46 8.37
N THR A 400 7.17 -4.34 7.98
CA THR A 400 6.81 -3.01 8.46
C THR A 400 5.81 -2.32 7.55
N GLY A 401 5.62 -2.83 6.33
CA GLY A 401 4.50 -2.40 5.51
C GLY A 401 4.18 -3.29 4.31
N TYR A 402 3.00 -3.06 3.74
CA TYR A 402 2.52 -3.71 2.53
C TYR A 402 2.17 -2.65 1.48
N VAL A 403 2.33 -3.02 0.21
CA VAL A 403 1.81 -2.22 -0.90
C VAL A 403 0.42 -2.73 -1.26
N LEU A 404 -0.50 -1.81 -1.52
CA LEU A 404 -1.86 -2.07 -1.93
C LEU A 404 -2.15 -1.32 -3.22
N PHE A 405 -2.98 -1.91 -4.07
CA PHE A 405 -3.47 -1.28 -5.29
C PHE A 405 -4.99 -1.26 -5.29
N VAL A 406 -5.56 -0.06 -5.31
CA VAL A 406 -7.00 0.13 -5.49
C VAL A 406 -7.26 0.54 -6.91
N LYS A 407 -7.99 -0.29 -7.64
CA LYS A 407 -8.31 -0.03 -9.04
C LYS A 407 -9.34 1.08 -9.16
N GLN A 408 -10.43 1.01 -8.39
CA GLN A 408 -11.46 2.05 -8.32
C GLN A 408 -11.96 2.24 -6.88
N VAL A 409 -12.28 3.49 -6.53
CA VAL A 409 -13.00 3.82 -5.29
C VAL A 409 -14.39 4.30 -5.70
N THR A 410 -15.43 3.63 -5.21
CA THR A 410 -16.83 3.96 -5.50
C THR A 410 -17.57 4.18 -4.19
N SER A 411 -18.68 4.93 -4.26
CA SER A 411 -19.58 5.11 -3.13
C SER A 411 -21.02 4.79 -3.47
N ASN A 412 -21.75 4.38 -2.45
CA ASN A 412 -23.20 4.43 -2.39
C ASN A 412 -23.65 5.08 -1.08
N SER A 413 -24.93 5.39 -0.98
CA SER A 413 -25.61 5.82 0.23
C SER A 413 -26.52 4.70 0.72
N ASN A 414 -26.75 4.61 2.04
CA ASN A 414 -27.79 3.77 2.64
C ASN A 414 -29.21 4.35 2.41
N ASP A 415 -29.32 5.59 1.94
CA ASP A 415 -30.55 6.28 1.53
C ASP A 415 -30.60 6.46 0.01
N SER A 416 -31.64 5.92 -0.64
CA SER A 416 -31.81 5.92 -2.09
C SER A 416 -32.01 7.31 -2.73
N GLU A 417 -32.44 8.29 -1.95
CA GLU A 417 -32.62 9.68 -2.42
C GLU A 417 -31.34 10.51 -2.27
N VAL A 418 -30.31 9.99 -1.58
CA VAL A 418 -29.01 10.65 -1.47
C VAL A 418 -28.03 10.03 -2.46
N ARG A 419 -27.44 10.87 -3.30
CA ARG A 419 -26.43 10.44 -4.27
C ARG A 419 -25.05 10.81 -3.77
N THR A 420 -24.09 9.92 -3.99
CA THR A 420 -22.70 10.10 -3.55
C THR A 420 -21.77 9.93 -4.73
N SER A 421 -20.67 10.69 -4.72
CA SER A 421 -19.55 10.46 -5.62
C SER A 421 -18.25 10.70 -4.87
N ILE A 422 -17.21 9.92 -5.17
CA ILE A 422 -15.90 10.07 -4.54
C ILE A 422 -14.89 10.48 -5.59
N LEU A 423 -14.07 11.45 -5.24
CA LEU A 423 -12.92 11.85 -6.02
C LEU A 423 -11.66 11.83 -5.14
N PRO A 424 -10.52 11.43 -5.69
CA PRO A 424 -9.24 11.62 -5.00
C PRO A 424 -9.00 13.12 -4.78
N SER A 425 -8.45 13.46 -3.62
CA SER A 425 -7.91 14.81 -3.41
C SER A 425 -6.70 15.06 -4.33
N SER A 426 -6.25 16.31 -4.42
CA SER A 426 -5.03 16.66 -5.17
C SER A 426 -3.78 15.91 -4.67
N GLU A 427 -3.72 15.60 -3.37
CA GLU A 427 -2.65 14.83 -2.77
C GLU A 427 -2.75 13.35 -3.15
N ALA A 428 -3.94 12.75 -3.13
CA ALA A 428 -4.16 11.38 -3.57
C ALA A 428 -3.92 11.19 -5.09
N ASN A 429 -4.09 12.23 -5.90
CA ASN A 429 -3.77 12.17 -7.33
C ASN A 429 -2.28 11.90 -7.61
N SER A 430 -1.38 12.27 -6.68
CA SER A 430 0.05 11.94 -6.81
C SER A 430 0.34 10.45 -6.69
N LEU A 431 -0.60 9.68 -6.11
CA LEU A 431 -0.53 8.23 -5.95
C LEU A 431 -1.19 7.48 -7.12
N TYR A 432 -1.82 8.20 -8.05
CA TYR A 432 -2.48 7.58 -9.20
C TYR A 432 -1.44 7.04 -10.18
N SER A 433 -1.49 5.72 -10.38
CA SER A 433 -0.70 5.06 -11.40
C SER A 433 -1.43 5.07 -12.72
N GLY A 434 -1.15 6.10 -13.53
CA GLY A 434 -1.68 6.20 -14.90
C GLY A 434 -1.33 4.99 -15.78
N SER A 435 -0.26 4.25 -15.46
CA SER A 435 0.15 3.04 -16.18
C SER A 435 -0.76 1.83 -15.94
N PHE A 436 -1.36 1.72 -14.75
CA PHE A 436 -2.23 0.59 -14.38
C PHE A 436 -3.71 0.97 -14.21
N GLY A 437 -4.03 2.27 -14.19
CA GLY A 437 -5.40 2.76 -14.06
C GLY A 437 -5.98 2.56 -12.66
N GLY A 438 -5.27 3.02 -11.63
CA GLY A 438 -5.66 2.91 -10.22
C GLY A 438 -4.68 3.64 -9.29
N TYR A 439 -4.76 3.40 -7.98
CA TYR A 439 -4.00 4.10 -6.93
C TYR A 439 -3.14 3.12 -6.13
N PHE A 440 -1.89 3.48 -5.85
CA PHE A 440 -1.02 2.73 -4.95
C PHE A 440 -1.00 3.34 -3.55
N PHE A 441 -1.01 2.47 -2.55
CA PHE A 441 -0.93 2.84 -1.14
C PHE A 441 0.15 2.02 -0.45
N VAL A 442 0.76 2.59 0.58
CA VAL A 442 1.59 1.85 1.54
C VAL A 442 0.90 1.87 2.89
N THR A 443 0.88 0.73 3.58
CA THR A 443 0.27 0.60 4.91
C THR A 443 0.83 1.63 5.90
N GLY A 444 -0.05 2.19 6.73
CA GLY A 444 0.31 3.21 7.72
C GLY A 444 0.18 4.65 7.22
N GLU A 445 0.09 4.87 5.91
CA GLU A 445 -0.23 6.19 5.34
C GLU A 445 -1.75 6.44 5.34
N LYS A 446 -2.15 7.67 5.66
CA LYS A 446 -3.54 8.13 5.54
C LYS A 446 -3.69 8.87 4.23
N VAL A 447 -4.55 8.39 3.33
CA VAL A 447 -4.72 9.02 2.03
C VAL A 447 -6.04 9.78 1.95
N PRO A 448 -6.00 11.10 1.65
CA PRO A 448 -7.20 11.93 1.62
C PRO A 448 -8.03 11.75 0.35
N PHE A 449 -9.34 11.57 0.54
CA PHE A 449 -10.37 11.55 -0.50
C PHE A 449 -11.44 12.59 -0.18
N VAL A 450 -12.18 13.00 -1.21
CA VAL A 450 -13.35 13.86 -1.07
C VAL A 450 -14.58 13.09 -1.50
N VAL A 451 -15.59 13.04 -0.64
CA VAL A 451 -16.94 12.58 -0.99
C VAL A 451 -17.83 13.79 -1.23
N THR A 452 -18.54 13.78 -2.35
CA THR A 452 -19.62 14.72 -2.65
C THR A 452 -20.94 14.03 -2.33
N VAL A 453 -21.74 14.65 -1.47
CA VAL A 453 -23.06 14.16 -1.05
C VAL A 453 -24.10 15.12 -1.59
N VAL A 454 -25.04 14.59 -2.39
CA VAL A 454 -26.15 15.34 -2.97
C VAL A 454 -27.43 14.86 -2.29
N ASN A 455 -28.07 15.74 -1.52
CA ASN A 455 -29.33 15.44 -0.88
C ASN A 455 -30.48 15.62 -1.88
N GLY A 456 -31.01 14.52 -2.40
CA GLY A 456 -32.16 14.54 -3.31
C GLY A 456 -33.51 14.70 -2.62
N HIS A 457 -33.58 14.61 -1.28
CA HIS A 457 -34.81 14.94 -0.58
C HIS A 457 -35.15 16.41 -0.81
N THR A 458 -36.41 16.68 -1.14
CA THR A 458 -36.92 18.05 -1.26
C THR A 458 -37.44 18.60 0.07
N GLU A 459 -37.53 17.73 1.09
CA GLU A 459 -38.33 17.96 2.29
C GLU A 459 -37.48 18.17 3.54
N VAL A 460 -36.42 17.36 3.72
CA VAL A 460 -35.66 17.27 4.97
C VAL A 460 -34.16 17.39 4.71
N PRO A 461 -33.41 18.07 5.61
CA PRO A 461 -31.96 17.93 5.63
C PRO A 461 -31.59 16.53 6.09
N VAL A 462 -30.45 16.06 5.61
CA VAL A 462 -29.87 14.77 6.00
C VAL A 462 -28.58 14.98 6.79
N GLU A 463 -28.32 14.10 7.74
CA GLU A 463 -27.07 14.05 8.48
C GLU A 463 -26.13 13.03 7.84
N VAL A 464 -24.87 13.40 7.63
CA VAL A 464 -23.83 12.44 7.25
C VAL A 464 -23.25 11.85 8.54
N SER A 465 -23.70 10.65 8.90
CA SER A 465 -23.34 9.98 10.16
C SER A 465 -21.97 9.30 10.11
N GLY A 466 -21.46 8.99 8.91
CA GLY A 466 -20.13 8.42 8.73
C GLY A 466 -19.94 7.82 7.33
N ILE A 467 -18.77 7.22 7.12
CA ILE A 467 -18.48 6.41 5.93
C ILE A 467 -17.92 5.07 6.38
N THR A 468 -18.54 4.00 5.90
CA THR A 468 -18.08 2.62 6.10
C THR A 468 -17.41 2.09 4.84
N SER A 469 -16.45 1.16 5.01
CA SER A 469 -15.68 0.57 3.92
C SER A 469 -15.81 -0.96 3.94
N ASN A 470 -16.06 -1.57 2.79
CA ASN A 470 -16.09 -3.02 2.61
C ASN A 470 -14.75 -3.56 2.09
N GLY A 471 -13.65 -3.21 2.78
CA GLY A 471 -12.31 -3.65 2.41
C GLY A 471 -11.31 -3.54 3.57
N PRO A 472 -10.02 -3.82 3.35
CA PRO A 472 -8.98 -3.75 4.38
C PRO A 472 -8.55 -2.31 4.67
N PHE A 473 -9.53 -1.40 4.74
CA PHE A 473 -9.32 0.02 4.95
C PHE A 473 -10.13 0.48 6.14
N THR A 474 -9.47 1.18 7.06
CA THR A 474 -10.16 1.96 8.07
C THR A 474 -10.45 3.33 7.49
N VAL A 475 -11.71 3.75 7.56
CA VAL A 475 -12.10 5.11 7.21
C VAL A 475 -11.93 5.98 8.45
N THR A 476 -11.25 7.11 8.30
CA THR A 476 -11.26 8.17 9.30
C THR A 476 -11.72 9.46 8.67
N ASP A 477 -12.79 10.01 9.20
CA ASP A 477 -13.53 11.17 8.71
C ASP A 477 -13.46 12.34 9.70
N ASN A 478 -13.75 13.55 9.22
CA ASN A 478 -13.66 14.79 10.02
C ASN A 478 -14.97 15.60 10.05
N PHE A 479 -16.09 15.02 9.62
CA PHE A 479 -17.36 15.72 9.40
C PHE A 479 -18.50 15.24 10.30
N SER A 480 -18.18 14.73 11.49
CA SER A 480 -19.20 14.31 12.48
C SER A 480 -20.19 15.45 12.78
N GLY A 481 -21.49 15.20 12.62
CA GLY A 481 -22.56 16.18 12.84
C GLY A 481 -22.76 17.18 11.69
N ALA A 482 -22.26 16.87 10.49
CA ALA A 482 -22.50 17.66 9.29
C ALA A 482 -23.87 17.35 8.66
N PHE A 483 -24.52 18.41 8.16
CA PHE A 483 -25.83 18.32 7.51
C PHE A 483 -25.74 18.78 6.06
N VAL A 484 -26.45 18.07 5.18
CA VAL A 484 -26.68 18.49 3.79
C VAL A 484 -28.14 18.92 3.69
N LEU A 485 -28.37 20.21 3.40
CA LEU A 485 -29.72 20.75 3.26
C LEU A 485 -30.44 20.11 2.06
N GLN A 486 -31.77 20.13 2.08
CA GLN A 486 -32.62 19.59 1.01
C GLN A 486 -32.28 20.22 -0.35
N GLY A 487 -32.04 19.38 -1.36
CA GLY A 487 -31.65 19.80 -2.70
C GLY A 487 -30.21 20.30 -2.84
N ASP A 488 -29.46 20.43 -1.74
CA ASP A 488 -28.09 20.94 -1.75
C ASP A 488 -27.05 19.83 -1.96
N THR A 489 -25.84 20.27 -2.25
CA THR A 489 -24.67 19.42 -2.46
C THR A 489 -23.53 19.91 -1.59
N GLU A 490 -22.95 19.00 -0.80
CA GLU A 490 -21.84 19.29 0.09
C GLU A 490 -20.66 18.35 -0.18
N ASN A 491 -19.46 18.81 0.14
CA ASN A 491 -18.22 18.06 -0.04
C ASN A 491 -17.53 17.84 1.30
N TYR A 492 -17.14 16.60 1.57
CA TYR A 492 -16.48 16.23 2.80
C TYR A 492 -15.18 15.48 2.54
N GLN A 493 -14.15 15.80 3.32
CA GLN A 493 -12.87 15.11 3.23
C GLN A 493 -12.86 13.94 4.21
N PHE A 494 -12.36 12.79 3.76
CA PHE A 494 -12.06 11.65 4.62
C PHE A 494 -10.72 11.04 4.25
N PHE A 495 -10.22 10.14 5.08
CA PHE A 495 -8.97 9.44 4.84
C PHE A 495 -9.22 7.94 4.81
N LEU A 496 -8.68 7.29 3.79
CA LEU A 496 -8.52 5.84 3.78
C LEU A 496 -7.17 5.50 4.40
N GLN A 497 -7.19 4.70 5.45
CA GLN A 497 -5.99 4.13 6.05
C GLN A 497 -5.96 2.63 5.73
N PRO A 498 -4.99 2.15 4.92
CA PRO A 498 -4.85 0.74 4.63
C PRO A 498 -4.46 -0.05 5.89
N GLY A 499 -5.05 -1.24 6.06
CA GLY A 499 -4.69 -2.21 7.08
C GLY A 499 -3.36 -2.91 6.79
N ASN A 500 -2.87 -3.77 7.69
CA ASN A 500 -1.57 -4.42 7.58
C ASN A 500 -1.58 -5.67 6.67
N GLU A 501 -2.12 -5.53 5.46
CA GLU A 501 -2.17 -6.59 4.47
C GLU A 501 -2.11 -6.04 3.04
N SER A 502 -1.65 -6.88 2.10
CA SER A 502 -1.70 -6.55 0.67
C SER A 502 -3.12 -6.65 0.13
N TYR A 503 -3.50 -5.73 -0.75
CA TYR A 503 -4.82 -5.69 -1.38
C TYR A 503 -4.74 -5.34 -2.85
N LEU A 504 -5.51 -6.06 -3.66
CA LEU A 504 -5.71 -5.80 -5.08
C LEU A 504 -7.21 -5.88 -5.38
N GLY A 505 -7.85 -4.74 -5.67
CA GLY A 505 -9.27 -4.73 -5.97
C GLY A 505 -9.90 -3.34 -6.00
N ASP A 506 -11.23 -3.34 -6.07
CA ASP A 506 -12.05 -2.13 -5.97
C ASP A 506 -12.41 -1.87 -4.50
N VAL A 507 -12.59 -0.61 -4.12
CA VAL A 507 -13.08 -0.22 -2.80
C VAL A 507 -14.48 0.34 -2.95
N HIS A 508 -15.42 -0.25 -2.21
CA HIS A 508 -16.80 0.20 -2.12
C HIS A 508 -17.01 0.82 -0.74
N LEU A 509 -17.35 2.10 -0.72
CA LEU A 509 -17.68 2.84 0.48
C LEU A 509 -19.20 3.06 0.56
N THR A 510 -19.75 2.97 1.76
CA THR A 510 -21.13 3.35 2.04
C THR A 510 -21.13 4.59 2.90
N VAL A 511 -21.73 5.67 2.38
CA VAL A 511 -21.98 6.89 3.14
C VAL A 511 -23.24 6.65 3.95
N ASP A 512 -23.08 6.65 5.27
CA ASP A 512 -24.16 6.41 6.19
C ASP A 512 -24.90 7.72 6.42
N ILE A 513 -26.11 7.79 5.87
CA ILE A 513 -27.04 8.89 6.02
C ILE A 513 -28.01 8.59 7.16
N GLY A 514 -28.26 9.60 7.97
CA GLY A 514 -29.21 9.58 9.07
C GLY A 514 -30.08 10.83 9.12
N PHE A 515 -31.03 10.82 10.05
CA PHE A 515 -31.85 11.96 10.41
C PHE A 515 -31.65 12.28 11.89
N HIS A 516 -31.73 13.55 12.26
CA HIS A 516 -31.55 13.99 13.63
C HIS A 516 -32.91 14.31 14.27
N PRO A 517 -33.59 13.32 14.89
CA PRO A 517 -35.00 13.43 15.27
C PRO A 517 -35.28 14.55 16.29
N SER A 518 -34.29 14.96 17.08
CA SER A 518 -34.47 16.04 18.07
C SER A 518 -34.67 17.43 17.48
N PHE A 519 -34.47 17.60 16.16
CA PHE A 519 -34.80 18.86 15.47
C PHE A 519 -36.29 19.07 15.28
N TYR A 520 -37.07 17.99 15.42
CA TYR A 520 -38.49 17.99 15.17
C TYR A 520 -39.22 17.76 16.49
N ASN A 521 -40.15 18.64 16.79
CA ASN A 521 -41.04 18.46 17.93
C ASN A 521 -42.48 18.53 17.46
N LEU A 522 -43.14 17.36 17.43
CA LEU A 522 -44.57 17.25 17.23
C LEU A 522 -45.23 17.07 18.59
N THR A 523 -46.04 18.06 18.97
CA THR A 523 -46.80 18.06 20.22
C THR A 523 -48.28 17.94 19.92
N VAL A 524 -48.95 17.00 20.58
CA VAL A 524 -50.41 16.91 20.58
C VAL A 524 -50.96 17.96 21.54
N LEU A 525 -51.71 18.93 21.01
CA LEU A 525 -52.36 19.98 21.79
C LEU A 525 -53.71 19.52 22.33
N ASN A 526 -54.49 18.83 21.50
CA ASN A 526 -55.70 18.12 21.89
C ASN A 526 -55.99 17.00 20.87
N SER A 527 -56.92 16.11 21.21
CA SER A 527 -57.37 15.05 20.30
C SER A 527 -58.88 14.84 20.43
N ILE A 528 -59.51 14.42 19.34
CA ILE A 528 -60.96 14.21 19.23
C ILE A 528 -61.19 12.78 18.75
N ASN A 529 -62.04 12.05 19.45
CA ASN A 529 -62.53 10.75 19.00
C ASN A 529 -63.79 10.94 18.13
N ALA A 530 -63.63 10.84 16.81
CA ALA A 530 -64.70 10.97 15.83
C ALA A 530 -65.30 9.60 15.43
N SER A 531 -65.45 8.66 16.39
CA SER A 531 -66.04 7.33 16.15
C SER A 531 -67.40 7.38 15.44
N SER A 532 -68.27 8.33 15.83
CA SER A 532 -69.60 8.50 15.23
C SER A 532 -69.54 8.95 13.77
N PHE A 533 -68.48 9.63 13.36
CA PHE A 533 -68.27 9.97 11.95
C PHE A 533 -67.93 8.73 11.12
N GLY A 534 -67.18 7.77 11.68
CA GLY A 534 -66.95 6.47 11.04
C GLY A 534 -68.25 5.68 10.82
N GLU A 535 -69.16 5.71 11.80
CA GLU A 535 -70.49 5.10 11.68
C GLU A 535 -71.36 5.81 10.63
N TYR A 536 -71.28 7.14 10.54
CA TYR A 536 -71.94 7.89 9.48
C TYR A 536 -71.41 7.53 8.09
N LEU A 537 -70.08 7.52 7.90
CA LEU A 537 -69.49 7.14 6.61
C LEU A 537 -69.93 5.74 6.21
N GLN A 538 -69.98 4.80 7.15
CA GLN A 538 -70.53 3.46 6.92
C GLN A 538 -72.00 3.51 6.45
N SER A 539 -72.83 4.38 7.04
CA SER A 539 -74.26 4.51 6.70
C SER A 539 -74.52 5.04 5.28
N ILE A 540 -73.58 5.80 4.71
CA ILE A 540 -73.66 6.33 3.35
C ILE A 540 -72.86 5.51 2.32
N GLY A 541 -72.45 4.28 2.67
CA GLY A 541 -71.72 3.37 1.78
C GLY A 541 -70.19 3.51 1.78
N GLY A 542 -69.63 4.26 2.73
CA GLY A 542 -68.19 4.42 2.95
C GLY A 542 -67.52 3.24 3.68
N PRO A 543 -66.22 3.40 4.04
CA PRO A 543 -65.41 2.33 4.64
C PRO A 543 -65.99 1.78 5.95
N GLN A 544 -66.09 0.46 6.09
CA GLN A 544 -66.63 -0.19 7.28
C GLN A 544 -65.53 -0.54 8.29
N GLY A 545 -65.87 -0.50 9.59
CA GLY A 545 -64.98 -0.97 10.67
C GLY A 545 -63.90 0.01 11.13
N LEU A 546 -63.93 1.25 10.63
CA LEU A 546 -63.01 2.31 11.02
C LEU A 546 -63.58 3.22 12.13
N THR A 547 -62.71 3.66 13.00
CA THR A 547 -62.86 4.73 13.98
C THR A 547 -61.96 5.88 13.55
N PHE A 548 -62.50 7.10 13.48
CA PHE A 548 -61.71 8.26 13.11
C PHE A 548 -61.18 8.96 14.35
N VAL A 549 -59.90 9.30 14.33
CA VAL A 549 -59.25 10.09 15.38
C VAL A 549 -58.67 11.34 14.74
N VAL A 550 -58.95 12.50 15.35
CA VAL A 550 -58.44 13.80 14.90
C VAL A 550 -57.50 14.35 15.95
N TYR A 551 -56.27 14.68 15.56
CA TYR A 551 -55.26 15.25 16.44
C TYR A 551 -54.99 16.70 16.06
N ASN A 552 -55.17 17.63 17.01
CA ASN A 552 -54.64 18.99 16.87
C ASN A 552 -53.18 18.95 17.30
N VAL A 553 -52.28 19.13 16.34
CA VAL A 553 -50.84 19.02 16.57
C VAL A 553 -50.16 20.34 16.25
N SER A 554 -49.11 20.64 17.01
CA SER A 554 -48.13 21.65 16.64
C SER A 554 -46.82 20.97 16.29
N VAL A 555 -46.25 21.32 15.14
CA VAL A 555 -44.94 20.85 14.69
C VAL A 555 -43.99 22.04 14.70
N ARG A 556 -42.92 21.94 15.49
CA ARG A 556 -41.83 22.90 15.56
C ARG A 556 -40.56 22.30 14.98
N TYR A 557 -39.82 23.11 14.22
CA TYR A 557 -38.53 22.73 13.65
C TYR A 557 -37.42 23.61 14.23
N ASP A 558 -36.40 23.00 14.82
CA ASP A 558 -35.22 23.67 15.40
C ASP A 558 -33.90 23.23 14.75
N GLY A 559 -33.97 22.54 13.59
CA GLY A 559 -32.80 22.11 12.82
C GLY A 559 -32.26 23.16 11.82
N PRO A 560 -31.21 22.83 11.05
CA PRO A 560 -30.59 23.73 10.08
C PRO A 560 -31.46 23.96 8.84
N GLY A 561 -31.36 25.14 8.21
CA GLY A 561 -32.08 25.46 6.98
C GLY A 561 -33.60 25.52 7.16
N SER A 562 -34.33 24.77 6.34
CA SER A 562 -35.79 24.66 6.44
C SER A 562 -36.26 23.22 6.31
N PHE A 563 -37.43 22.92 6.84
CA PHE A 563 -38.11 21.63 6.70
C PHE A 563 -39.43 21.86 5.97
N GLN A 564 -39.62 21.20 4.82
CA GLN A 564 -40.93 21.19 4.15
C GLN A 564 -41.79 20.11 4.80
N PHE A 565 -42.51 20.49 5.85
CA PHE A 565 -43.47 19.60 6.50
C PHE A 565 -44.63 19.34 5.54
N SER A 566 -44.89 18.08 5.23
CA SER A 566 -46.11 17.64 4.54
C SER A 566 -46.93 16.75 5.46
N PRO A 567 -48.21 17.07 5.74
CA PRO A 567 -49.07 16.29 6.63
C PRO A 567 -49.25 14.84 6.14
N GLU A 568 -49.26 14.60 4.83
CA GLU A 568 -49.45 13.27 4.22
C GLU A 568 -48.32 12.27 4.54
N ARG A 569 -47.16 12.79 5.00
CA ARG A 569 -45.99 12.02 5.41
C ARG A 569 -46.08 11.53 6.86
N VAL A 570 -47.04 12.03 7.63
CA VAL A 570 -47.29 11.58 9.00
C VAL A 570 -48.06 10.26 8.96
N VAL A 571 -47.57 9.29 9.73
CA VAL A 571 -48.19 7.99 9.93
C VAL A 571 -48.49 7.82 11.41
N LEU A 572 -49.71 7.38 11.72
CA LEU A 572 -50.12 6.97 13.05
C LEU A 572 -49.83 5.48 13.23
N VAL A 573 -48.91 5.16 14.14
CA VAL A 573 -48.60 3.80 14.55
C VAL A 573 -49.52 3.41 15.69
N THR A 574 -50.13 2.23 15.56
CA THR A 574 -51.03 1.65 16.56
C THR A 574 -50.62 0.21 16.86
N ASN A 575 -51.16 -0.35 17.93
CA ASN A 575 -51.02 -1.78 18.23
C ASN A 575 -51.60 -2.74 17.15
N GLN A 576 -52.29 -2.23 16.13
CA GLN A 576 -52.86 -3.01 15.02
C GLN A 576 -52.24 -2.67 13.65
N GLY A 577 -51.23 -1.78 13.61
CA GLY A 577 -50.52 -1.40 12.38
C GLY A 577 -50.42 0.11 12.16
N ASP A 578 -50.00 0.47 10.94
CA ASP A 578 -49.63 1.83 10.54
C ASP A 578 -50.70 2.46 9.64
N PHE A 579 -51.14 3.67 9.98
CA PHE A 579 -52.25 4.35 9.30
C PHE A 579 -51.82 5.72 8.82
N ARG A 580 -51.97 5.98 7.51
CA ARG A 580 -51.66 7.29 6.90
C ARG A 580 -52.76 8.30 7.19
N VAL A 581 -52.40 9.59 7.09
CA VAL A 581 -53.37 10.69 7.19
C VAL A 581 -54.49 10.48 6.16
N TYR A 582 -55.73 10.58 6.64
CA TYR A 582 -56.93 10.45 5.86
C TYR A 582 -57.31 11.82 5.27
N ASN A 583 -56.94 12.06 4.02
CA ASN A 583 -57.40 13.24 3.27
C ASN A 583 -58.81 12.97 2.72
N TYR A 584 -59.80 13.67 3.26
CA TYR A 584 -61.17 13.63 2.76
C TYR A 584 -61.41 14.79 1.79
N SER A 585 -61.33 14.54 0.49
CA SER A 585 -61.78 15.49 -0.54
C SER A 585 -63.15 15.08 -1.07
N TYR A 586 -64.12 15.99 -1.05
CA TYR A 586 -65.45 15.76 -1.61
C TYR A 586 -65.54 16.42 -3.00
N SER A 587 -65.23 15.67 -4.06
CA SER A 587 -65.43 16.14 -5.43
C SER A 587 -66.94 16.09 -5.79
N GLY A 588 -67.67 17.15 -5.46
CA GLY A 588 -69.12 17.23 -5.64
C GLY A 588 -69.55 17.51 -7.08
N SER A 589 -69.61 16.50 -7.95
CA SER A 589 -70.65 16.44 -9.01
C SER A 589 -71.84 15.55 -8.62
N GLN A 590 -71.78 14.93 -7.44
CA GLN A 590 -72.84 14.13 -6.85
C GLN A 590 -73.16 14.65 -5.45
N TRP A 591 -73.71 15.85 -5.38
CA TRP A 591 -74.81 16.02 -4.43
C TRP A 591 -75.98 15.21 -4.99
N PRO A 592 -76.62 14.31 -4.23
CA PRO A 592 -77.87 13.70 -4.67
C PRO A 592 -78.80 14.83 -5.12
N SER A 593 -79.36 14.72 -6.32
CA SER A 593 -80.16 15.74 -7.01
C SER A 593 -81.48 16.13 -6.30
N SER A 594 -81.64 15.74 -5.04
CA SER A 594 -82.78 15.98 -4.15
C SER A 594 -82.48 16.96 -3.00
N TYR A 595 -81.28 17.55 -2.93
CA TYR A 595 -81.00 18.67 -2.01
C TYR A 595 -81.28 20.03 -2.66
N ALA A 596 -81.87 20.95 -1.89
CA ALA A 596 -82.33 22.26 -2.34
C ALA A 596 -81.21 23.08 -3.00
N PHE A 597 -81.52 23.75 -4.12
CA PHE A 597 -80.58 24.57 -4.89
C PHE A 597 -79.88 25.61 -4.01
N ILE A 598 -78.55 25.57 -3.84
CA ILE A 598 -77.77 26.79 -3.57
C ILE A 598 -77.56 27.45 -4.93
N GLN A 599 -78.40 28.43 -5.26
CA GLN A 599 -78.17 29.25 -6.44
C GLN A 599 -76.91 30.10 -6.19
N LYS A 600 -75.82 29.75 -6.88
CA LYS A 600 -74.55 30.50 -6.92
C LYS A 600 -74.82 31.93 -7.38
N SER A 601 -74.57 32.91 -6.50
CA SER A 601 -74.32 34.28 -6.92
C SER A 601 -72.99 34.74 -6.35
N GLY A 602 -71.99 34.82 -7.22
CA GLY A 602 -70.75 35.62 -7.06
C GLY A 602 -69.76 35.18 -5.99
N GLY A 603 -68.72 34.42 -6.37
CA GLY A 603 -67.38 34.59 -5.79
C GLY A 603 -66.71 33.40 -5.08
N CYS A 604 -67.41 32.37 -4.59
CA CYS A 604 -66.76 31.21 -3.96
C CYS A 604 -66.42 30.12 -5.02
N SER A 605 -65.20 29.56 -4.99
CA SER A 605 -64.71 28.54 -5.94
C SER A 605 -65.36 27.16 -5.74
N ASP A 606 -65.35 26.35 -6.81
CA ASP A 606 -66.22 25.18 -7.04
C ASP A 606 -65.87 23.89 -6.28
N THR A 607 -65.03 23.93 -5.26
CA THR A 607 -64.65 22.74 -4.47
C THR A 607 -64.66 23.02 -2.97
N VAL A 608 -65.34 22.15 -2.21
CA VAL A 608 -65.10 22.02 -0.76
C VAL A 608 -64.03 20.95 -0.62
N ASP A 609 -62.81 21.34 -0.92
CA ASP A 609 -61.62 20.58 -0.51
C ASP A 609 -61.37 20.92 0.97
N ASP A 610 -61.00 19.95 1.80
CA ASP A 610 -60.50 20.15 3.18
C ASP A 610 -61.53 20.40 4.32
N TRP A 611 -62.72 19.80 4.27
CA TRP A 611 -63.55 19.67 5.49
C TRP A 611 -63.05 18.52 6.36
N ILE A 612 -62.58 18.81 7.58
CA ILE A 612 -62.24 17.78 8.56
C ILE A 612 -63.51 17.33 9.30
N PRO A 613 -63.90 16.07 9.17
CA PRO A 613 -65.08 15.57 9.83
C PRO A 613 -64.87 15.44 11.34
N GLY A 614 -65.83 15.94 12.12
CA GLY A 614 -65.72 15.93 13.58
C GLY A 614 -64.84 17.06 14.14
N VAL A 615 -64.73 18.20 13.46
CA VAL A 615 -64.20 19.43 14.07
C VAL A 615 -65.28 20.51 13.94
N PRO A 616 -65.49 21.38 14.96
CA PRO A 616 -66.46 22.47 14.84
C PRO A 616 -66.11 23.39 13.67
N THR A 617 -66.88 23.31 12.59
CA THR A 617 -66.92 24.30 11.50
C THR A 617 -68.09 25.26 11.74
N TYR A 618 -67.87 26.57 11.62
CA TYR A 618 -68.96 27.54 11.60
C TYR A 618 -69.77 27.37 10.30
N MET A 619 -70.87 26.64 10.35
CA MET A 619 -71.83 26.55 9.24
C MET A 619 -72.96 27.56 9.43
N SER A 620 -73.02 28.58 8.59
CA SER A 620 -74.23 29.41 8.41
C SER A 620 -74.93 29.01 7.11
N PHE A 621 -76.17 28.50 7.18
CA PHE A 621 -76.95 28.28 5.94
C PHE A 621 -77.55 29.60 5.46
N GLY A 622 -76.81 30.28 4.59
CA GLY A 622 -77.22 31.49 3.88
C GLY A 622 -75.97 32.20 3.35
N PHE A 623 -75.98 32.59 2.07
CA PHE A 623 -74.95 33.33 1.31
C PHE A 623 -73.70 33.83 2.06
N ILE A 624 -72.88 32.94 2.59
CA ILE A 624 -71.56 33.26 3.17
C ILE A 624 -70.73 31.97 3.02
N CYS A 625 -69.53 32.10 2.43
CA CYS A 625 -68.63 30.96 2.21
C CYS A 625 -68.33 30.27 3.56
N LEU A 626 -68.22 28.93 3.57
CA LEU A 626 -67.81 28.16 4.75
C LEU A 626 -66.37 28.52 5.11
N ASP A 627 -66.15 29.02 6.34
CA ASP A 627 -64.80 29.04 6.91
C ASP A 627 -64.44 27.59 7.27
N GLN A 628 -63.69 26.94 6.38
CA GLN A 628 -63.18 25.58 6.56
C GLN A 628 -62.30 25.54 7.81
N THR A 629 -62.47 24.55 8.69
CA THR A 629 -61.47 24.29 9.72
C THR A 629 -60.28 23.67 9.02
N PRO A 630 -59.15 24.38 8.83
CA PRO A 630 -58.16 23.95 7.86
C PRO A 630 -57.54 22.64 8.34
N GLY A 631 -57.49 21.65 7.44
CA GLY A 631 -56.53 20.57 7.54
C GLY A 631 -55.14 21.13 7.81
N MET A 632 -54.29 20.38 8.50
CA MET A 632 -52.90 20.79 8.62
C MET A 632 -52.32 20.92 7.21
N ASN A 633 -51.89 22.12 6.83
CA ASN A 633 -51.37 22.38 5.49
C ASN A 633 -49.86 22.13 5.42
N SER A 634 -49.38 21.73 4.24
CA SER A 634 -47.94 21.66 3.98
C SER A 634 -47.31 23.03 4.23
N SER A 635 -46.19 23.04 4.97
CA SER A 635 -45.59 24.26 5.50
C SER A 635 -44.07 24.19 5.40
N SER A 636 -43.44 25.30 4.99
CA SER A 636 -41.98 25.47 5.09
C SER A 636 -41.64 26.01 6.47
N LEU A 637 -40.97 25.21 7.30
CA LEU A 637 -40.56 25.58 8.65
C LEU A 637 -39.06 25.90 8.66
N SER A 638 -38.69 27.17 8.87
CA SER A 638 -37.31 27.53 9.20
C SER A 638 -37.00 27.23 10.67
N THR A 639 -35.72 27.26 11.06
CA THR A 639 -35.30 27.11 12.46
C THR A 639 -36.11 28.01 13.41
N GLY A 640 -36.67 27.43 14.47
CA GLY A 640 -37.49 28.09 15.47
C GLY A 640 -38.97 28.28 15.09
N SER A 641 -39.35 27.97 13.85
CA SER A 641 -40.73 28.12 13.37
C SER A 641 -41.60 26.92 13.74
N SER A 642 -42.90 27.18 13.90
CA SER A 642 -43.89 26.15 14.14
C SER A 642 -45.11 26.33 13.24
N THR A 643 -45.72 25.22 12.85
CA THR A 643 -47.06 25.18 12.25
C THR A 643 -47.99 24.40 13.17
N GLN A 644 -49.29 24.64 13.04
CA GLN A 644 -50.32 23.96 13.81
C GLN A 644 -51.48 23.60 12.89
N GLY A 645 -52.06 22.44 13.09
CA GLY A 645 -53.26 22.04 12.38
C GLY A 645 -53.79 20.70 12.87
N TYR A 646 -54.81 20.22 12.19
CA TYR A 646 -55.45 18.95 12.51
C TYR A 646 -55.01 17.84 11.56
N LEU A 647 -54.64 16.69 12.12
CA LEU A 647 -54.35 15.45 11.40
C LEU A 647 -55.44 14.42 11.68
N VAL A 648 -55.98 13.78 10.64
CA VAL A 648 -57.09 12.84 10.73
C VAL A 648 -56.62 11.45 10.35
N PHE A 649 -56.97 10.43 11.13
CA PHE A 649 -56.63 9.04 10.85
C PHE A 649 -57.87 8.16 10.99
N GLY A 650 -58.12 7.31 10.00
CA GLY A 650 -59.10 6.22 10.10
C GLY A 650 -58.40 4.94 10.54
N ILE A 651 -58.64 4.50 11.77
CA ILE A 651 -58.02 3.31 12.37
C ILE A 651 -59.08 2.22 12.67
N PRO A 652 -58.75 0.92 12.71
CA PRO A 652 -59.70 -0.12 13.04
C PRO A 652 -60.31 0.08 14.43
N ARG A 653 -61.58 -0.29 14.60
CA ARG A 653 -62.26 -0.24 15.90
C ARG A 653 -61.48 -1.08 16.94
N GLY A 654 -61.01 -0.42 18.00
CA GLY A 654 -60.21 -1.03 19.07
C GLY A 654 -58.68 -0.93 18.88
N ALA A 655 -58.19 -0.35 17.78
CA ALA A 655 -56.79 0.02 17.64
C ALA A 655 -56.44 1.14 18.64
N THR A 656 -55.30 1.02 19.30
CA THR A 656 -54.80 1.99 20.28
C THR A 656 -53.61 2.74 19.68
N PRO A 657 -53.70 4.07 19.52
CA PRO A 657 -52.58 4.91 19.09
C PRO A 657 -51.37 4.82 20.04
N GLU A 658 -50.19 4.64 19.46
CA GLU A 658 -48.92 4.55 20.20
C GLU A 658 -48.02 5.75 19.88
N SER A 659 -47.74 6.00 18.60
CA SER A 659 -46.85 7.08 18.17
C SER A 659 -47.21 7.65 16.81
N PHE A 660 -46.74 8.86 16.54
CA PHE A 660 -46.63 9.40 15.19
C PHE A 660 -45.23 9.10 14.67
N VAL A 661 -45.14 8.76 13.40
CA VAL A 661 -43.88 8.64 12.66
C VAL A 661 -43.95 9.55 11.44
N TYR A 662 -42.94 10.38 11.23
CA TYR A 662 -42.81 11.17 10.01
C TYR A 662 -41.87 10.46 9.03
N LEU A 663 -42.37 10.20 7.82
CA LEU A 663 -41.63 9.48 6.78
C LEU A 663 -41.15 10.41 5.67
N THR A 664 -40.02 10.10 5.05
CA THR A 664 -39.56 10.74 3.81
C THR A 664 -40.31 10.24 2.56
N GLY A 665 -40.01 10.86 1.41
CA GLY A 665 -40.21 10.35 0.05
C GLY A 665 -40.19 8.83 -0.10
N ASN A 666 -39.11 8.23 0.37
CA ASN A 666 -38.77 6.81 0.24
C ASN A 666 -39.09 5.98 1.50
N ASN A 667 -39.97 6.46 2.38
CA ASN A 667 -40.43 5.79 3.60
C ASN A 667 -39.36 5.56 4.70
N LEU A 668 -38.30 6.38 4.75
CA LEU A 668 -37.39 6.39 5.88
C LEU A 668 -37.98 7.22 7.03
N THR A 669 -37.78 6.78 8.27
CA THR A 669 -38.26 7.51 9.45
C THR A 669 -37.34 8.67 9.78
N VAL A 670 -37.89 9.89 9.78
CA VAL A 670 -37.17 11.11 10.15
C VAL A 670 -37.23 11.34 11.67
N PHE A 671 -38.43 11.27 12.24
CA PHE A 671 -38.66 11.38 13.68
C PHE A 671 -39.94 10.64 14.09
N SER A 672 -40.05 10.38 15.38
CA SER A 672 -41.26 9.84 16.01
C SER A 672 -41.68 10.70 17.19
N ALA A 673 -42.99 10.84 17.41
CA ALA A 673 -43.56 11.55 18.54
C ALA A 673 -44.61 10.70 19.24
N ASN A 674 -44.88 10.98 20.52
CA ASN A 674 -45.87 10.24 21.27
C ASN A 674 -47.29 10.59 20.77
N ALA A 675 -48.09 9.57 20.45
CA ALA A 675 -49.51 9.70 20.11
C ALA A 675 -50.43 9.13 21.20
N ALA A 676 -49.85 8.66 22.32
CA ALA A 676 -50.55 8.04 23.42
C ALA A 676 -51.68 8.94 23.94
N PHE A 677 -52.78 8.27 24.19
CA PHE A 677 -54.12 8.81 24.07
C PHE A 677 -54.72 9.13 25.44
N HIS A 678 -55.15 10.37 25.62
CA HIS A 678 -56.14 10.75 26.64
C HIS A 678 -57.23 11.55 25.90
N PRO A 679 -58.28 10.88 25.40
CA PRO A 679 -59.33 11.60 24.71
C PRO A 679 -60.11 12.40 25.73
N ASP A 680 -60.32 13.66 25.43
CA ASP A 680 -61.57 14.25 25.85
C ASP A 680 -62.62 13.73 24.85
N GLU A 681 -63.65 13.02 25.33
CA GLU A 681 -64.79 12.60 24.50
C GLU A 681 -65.51 13.87 24.01
N TYR A 682 -65.16 14.33 22.82
CA TYR A 682 -65.94 15.34 22.13
C TYR A 682 -66.43 14.74 20.83
N ILE A 683 -67.73 14.89 20.62
CA ILE A 683 -68.52 14.53 19.44
C ILE A 683 -69.28 13.22 19.57
N SER A 684 -70.36 13.32 20.31
CA SER A 684 -71.59 12.58 20.03
C SER A 684 -72.11 13.01 18.66
N GLY A 685 -71.96 12.16 17.65
CA GLY A 685 -72.70 12.33 16.39
C GLY A 685 -74.19 12.16 16.65
N VAL A 686 -74.98 13.20 16.42
CA VAL A 686 -76.44 13.14 16.51
C VAL A 686 -76.99 13.05 15.09
N LYS A 687 -77.71 11.96 14.79
CA LYS A 687 -78.41 11.82 13.53
C LYS A 687 -79.65 12.71 13.58
N VAL A 688 -79.73 13.71 12.70
CA VAL A 688 -80.89 14.60 12.59
C VAL A 688 -81.66 14.25 11.33
N VAL A 689 -82.90 13.83 11.49
CA VAL A 689 -83.85 13.54 10.42
C VAL A 689 -84.81 14.72 10.31
N ILE A 690 -84.75 15.47 9.23
CA ILE A 690 -85.64 16.61 8.98
C ILE A 690 -86.75 16.17 8.04
N ASN A 691 -87.97 16.03 8.58
CA ASN A 691 -89.16 15.74 7.80
C ASN A 691 -89.87 17.04 7.46
N MET A 692 -90.15 17.27 6.19
CA MET A 692 -91.03 18.36 5.75
C MET A 692 -92.44 17.81 5.61
N ILE A 693 -93.41 18.41 6.31
CA ILE A 693 -94.78 17.91 6.41
C ILE A 693 -95.74 19.01 5.95
N ASN A 694 -96.69 18.70 5.08
CA ASN A 694 -97.70 19.68 4.64
C ASN A 694 -98.81 19.86 5.70
N SER A 695 -99.72 20.82 5.48
CA SER A 695 -100.85 21.09 6.40
C SER A 695 -101.87 19.97 6.53
N LYS A 696 -101.78 18.94 5.69
CA LYS A 696 -102.57 17.70 5.78
C LYS A 696 -101.86 16.59 6.57
N GLY A 697 -100.69 16.87 7.13
CA GLY A 697 -99.90 15.91 7.90
C GLY A 697 -99.13 14.89 7.04
N GLN A 698 -98.99 15.13 5.73
CA GLN A 698 -98.25 14.25 4.83
C GLN A 698 -96.79 14.70 4.71
N GLU A 699 -95.87 13.74 4.85
CA GLU A 699 -94.45 13.96 4.60
C GLU A 699 -94.21 14.23 3.11
N LEU A 700 -93.64 15.40 2.82
CA LEU A 700 -93.26 15.86 1.49
C LEU A 700 -91.88 15.35 1.10
N THR A 701 -90.95 15.35 2.07
CA THR A 701 -89.59 14.80 1.93
C THR A 701 -88.95 14.67 3.31
N SER A 702 -87.97 13.78 3.42
CA SER A 702 -87.11 13.62 4.59
C SER A 702 -85.65 13.77 4.18
N GLN A 703 -84.89 14.53 4.96
CA GLN A 703 -83.45 14.64 4.81
C GLN A 703 -82.75 14.20 6.09
N GLU A 704 -81.75 13.34 5.95
CA GLU A 704 -80.91 12.92 7.06
C GLU A 704 -79.58 13.68 7.01
N VAL A 705 -79.18 14.26 8.15
CA VAL A 705 -77.92 14.96 8.34
C VAL A 705 -77.35 14.56 9.69
N VAL A 706 -76.07 14.20 9.77
CA VAL A 706 -75.40 13.91 11.04
C VAL A 706 -74.58 15.13 11.46
N PHE A 707 -74.82 15.63 12.68
CA PHE A 707 -74.07 16.75 13.25
C PHE A 707 -73.13 16.25 14.35
N GLY A 708 -71.95 16.87 14.44
CA GLY A 708 -71.09 16.72 15.60
C GLY A 708 -71.34 17.84 16.61
N ILE A 709 -71.80 17.50 17.81
CA ILE A 709 -72.06 18.50 18.87
C ILE A 709 -70.81 18.64 19.74
N ASP A 710 -70.27 19.86 19.81
CA ASP A 710 -69.25 20.26 20.78
C ASP A 710 -69.90 21.02 21.95
N GLY A 711 -69.52 20.66 23.18
CA GLY A 711 -69.97 21.32 24.41
C GLY A 711 -69.33 22.70 24.66
N GLY A 712 -68.43 23.17 23.79
CA GLY A 712 -67.73 24.44 23.96
C GLY A 712 -68.42 25.69 23.40
N SER A 713 -69.33 25.58 22.42
CA SER A 713 -69.94 26.76 21.79
C SER A 713 -71.34 26.47 21.21
N PRO A 714 -72.29 27.42 21.31
CA PRO A 714 -73.64 27.21 20.80
C PRO A 714 -73.61 27.00 19.29
N GLN A 715 -73.94 25.79 18.86
CA GLN A 715 -74.09 25.48 17.44
C GLN A 715 -75.50 25.81 16.98
N TYR A 716 -75.60 26.42 15.79
CA TYR A 716 -76.86 26.84 15.19
C TYR A 716 -77.12 26.02 13.92
N ALA A 717 -78.19 25.25 13.90
CA ALA A 717 -78.70 24.66 12.65
C ALA A 717 -79.67 25.66 11.99
N PHE A 718 -79.44 25.97 10.72
CA PHE A 718 -80.28 26.84 9.91
C PHE A 718 -80.87 26.01 8.76
N ALA A 719 -82.19 26.02 8.59
CA ALA A 719 -82.83 25.42 7.41
C ALA A 719 -83.42 26.54 6.55
N ARG A 720 -82.98 26.66 5.29
CA ARG A 720 -83.62 27.51 4.27
C ARG A 720 -84.26 26.62 3.22
N VAL A 721 -85.57 26.76 3.04
CA VAL A 721 -86.32 26.06 2.01
C VAL A 721 -86.17 26.86 0.71
N LEU A 722 -85.45 26.31 -0.26
CA LEU A 722 -85.43 26.83 -1.62
C LEU A 722 -86.25 25.86 -2.47
N GLY A 723 -87.33 26.38 -3.05
CA GLY A 723 -88.30 25.59 -3.80
C GLY A 723 -87.68 25.02 -5.06
N ASN A 724 -87.32 23.74 -5.03
CA ASN A 724 -86.92 22.98 -6.21
C ASN A 724 -88.19 22.49 -6.95
N GLY A 725 -88.82 23.35 -7.75
CA GLY A 725 -89.67 22.95 -8.89
C GLY A 725 -90.84 22.00 -8.64
N LEU A 726 -91.22 21.77 -7.38
CA LEU A 726 -92.47 21.14 -6.97
C LEU A 726 -93.26 22.23 -6.25
N ASP A 727 -94.43 22.59 -6.78
CA ASP A 727 -95.38 23.48 -6.13
C ASP A 727 -95.84 22.84 -4.81
N ILE A 728 -95.06 23.05 -3.76
CA ILE A 728 -95.52 22.88 -2.39
C ILE A 728 -96.39 24.10 -2.13
N GLY A 729 -97.71 23.90 -2.13
CA GLY A 729 -98.73 24.95 -2.03
C GLY A 729 -98.41 26.01 -0.97
N GLU A 730 -98.75 27.24 -1.33
CA GLU A 730 -98.46 28.49 -0.66
C GLU A 730 -98.88 28.50 0.82
N GLY A 731 -97.89 28.50 1.73
CA GLY A 731 -98.12 28.93 3.09
C GLY A 731 -96.86 29.00 3.96
N PRO A 732 -96.80 29.94 4.94
CA PRO A 732 -95.68 30.04 5.87
C PRO A 732 -95.49 28.76 6.70
N VAL A 733 -94.27 28.53 7.22
CA VAL A 733 -94.04 27.48 8.23
C VAL A 733 -95.01 27.70 9.40
N ALA A 734 -95.95 26.78 9.56
CA ALA A 734 -97.01 26.84 10.57
C ALA A 734 -96.49 26.43 11.93
N LYS A 735 -95.61 25.42 11.96
CA LYS A 735 -95.07 24.81 13.18
C LYS A 735 -93.78 24.07 12.87
N VAL A 736 -92.83 24.11 13.80
CA VAL A 736 -91.73 23.14 13.84
C VAL A 736 -91.93 22.32 15.10
N SER A 737 -91.89 20.99 14.99
CA SER A 737 -91.83 20.11 16.16
C SER A 737 -90.54 19.32 16.11
N VAL A 738 -89.88 19.21 17.23
CA VAL A 738 -88.68 18.37 17.34
C VAL A 738 -89.00 17.22 18.28
N ASN A 739 -88.85 16.00 17.78
CA ASN A 739 -89.05 14.77 18.53
C ASN A 739 -87.69 14.21 18.96
N TYR A 740 -87.58 13.93 20.25
CA TYR A 740 -86.38 13.41 20.89
C TYR A 740 -86.67 12.06 21.55
N PRO A 741 -85.66 11.17 21.64
CA PRO A 741 -85.76 9.94 22.42
C PRO A 741 -85.78 10.18 23.95
N THR A 742 -85.17 11.28 24.44
CA THR A 742 -85.16 11.75 25.85
C THR A 742 -84.97 13.27 25.90
N GLU A 743 -85.58 14.00 26.84
CA GLU A 743 -85.55 15.49 26.91
C GLU A 743 -84.13 16.07 27.07
N PRO A 744 -83.57 16.81 26.09
CA PRO A 744 -82.28 17.48 26.21
C PRO A 744 -82.43 19.00 26.47
N PRO A 745 -81.40 19.70 26.98
CA PRO A 745 -81.43 21.15 27.14
C PRO A 745 -81.14 21.82 25.79
N ILE A 746 -82.19 22.13 25.04
CA ILE A 746 -82.07 22.83 23.75
C ILE A 746 -82.94 24.07 23.82
N GLN A 747 -82.38 25.22 23.50
CA GLN A 747 -83.13 26.46 23.36
C GLN A 747 -83.59 26.60 21.92
N PHE A 748 -84.91 26.75 21.75
CA PHE A 748 -85.53 26.97 20.46
C PHE A 748 -85.92 28.44 20.32
N SER A 749 -85.46 29.12 19.26
CA SER A 749 -85.89 30.48 18.96
C SER A 749 -86.24 30.65 17.48
N ILE A 750 -87.44 31.15 17.21
CA ILE A 750 -87.87 31.60 15.89
C ILE A 750 -87.46 33.06 15.76
N VAL A 751 -86.52 33.36 14.87
CA VAL A 751 -86.10 34.74 14.60
C VAL A 751 -86.83 35.23 13.34
N ARG A 752 -87.70 36.23 13.50
CA ARG A 752 -88.21 37.03 12.37
C ARG A 752 -87.28 38.22 12.20
N ASN A 753 -86.63 38.36 11.06
CA ASN A 753 -85.72 39.48 10.82
C ASN A 753 -86.45 40.83 10.96
N GLN A 754 -86.02 41.66 11.92
CA GLN A 754 -85.99 43.11 11.76
C GLN A 754 -84.55 43.47 11.36
N THR A 755 -84.39 44.05 10.18
CA THR A 755 -83.11 44.42 9.58
C THR A 755 -82.42 45.55 10.37
N PRO A 756 -81.13 45.45 10.74
CA PRO A 756 -80.29 46.61 11.06
C PRO A 756 -79.46 46.99 9.83
N GLY A 757 -79.81 48.11 9.19
CA GLY A 757 -78.97 48.93 8.30
C GLY A 757 -78.42 48.29 7.01
N GLY A 758 -78.91 48.73 5.85
CA GLY A 758 -78.24 48.47 4.56
C GLY A 758 -79.20 48.45 3.36
N ASP A 759 -79.00 49.41 2.48
CA ASP A 759 -79.69 49.78 1.23
C ASP A 759 -80.52 48.72 0.47
N VAL A 760 -81.74 49.15 0.12
CA VAL A 760 -82.66 48.50 -0.82
C VAL A 760 -82.13 48.66 -2.24
N PHE A 761 -81.61 47.59 -2.84
CA PHE A 761 -81.50 47.50 -4.29
C PHE A 761 -82.88 47.15 -4.87
N ALA A 762 -83.46 48.10 -5.59
CA ALA A 762 -84.71 47.94 -6.32
C ALA A 762 -84.47 47.11 -7.59
N GLY A 763 -85.21 46.01 -7.75
CA GLY A 763 -85.34 45.31 -9.02
C GLY A 763 -85.60 43.81 -8.87
N TYR A 764 -86.81 43.41 -9.29
CA TYR A 764 -87.33 42.04 -9.48
C TYR A 764 -88.07 41.38 -8.31
N ASP A 765 -89.34 41.12 -8.60
CA ASP A 765 -90.33 40.38 -7.81
C ASP A 765 -89.80 39.02 -7.35
N TYR A 766 -89.65 38.79 -6.04
CA TYR A 766 -89.81 37.46 -5.44
C TYR A 766 -90.22 37.54 -3.96
N TYR A 767 -91.27 36.78 -3.64
CA TYR A 767 -91.76 36.45 -2.32
C TYR A 767 -90.65 35.94 -1.40
N VAL A 768 -90.30 36.67 -0.34
CA VAL A 768 -89.42 36.15 0.71
C VAL A 768 -89.85 36.65 2.09
N ALA A 769 -90.76 35.92 2.72
CA ALA A 769 -90.88 35.95 4.18
C ALA A 769 -89.82 34.97 4.75
N ASN A 770 -88.61 35.46 5.01
CA ASN A 770 -87.53 34.68 5.63
C ASN A 770 -87.89 34.40 7.11
N LEU A 771 -88.40 33.19 7.39
CA LEU A 771 -88.45 32.68 8.76
C LEU A 771 -87.18 31.86 9.01
N VAL A 772 -86.28 32.38 9.84
CA VAL A 772 -85.07 31.67 10.25
C VAL A 772 -85.37 30.99 11.58
N THR A 773 -85.39 29.66 11.58
CA THR A 773 -85.49 28.89 12.83
C THR A 773 -84.09 28.62 13.33
N GLN A 774 -83.77 29.07 14.55
CA GLN A 774 -82.52 28.77 15.21
C GLN A 774 -82.74 27.68 16.26
N ILE A 775 -82.02 26.57 16.11
CA ILE A 775 -81.92 25.53 17.14
C ILE A 775 -80.58 25.75 17.84
N LYS A 776 -80.60 26.12 19.12
CA LYS A 776 -79.42 26.30 19.95
C LYS A 776 -79.27 25.13 20.90
N PHE A 777 -78.24 24.32 20.69
CA PHE A 777 -77.86 23.27 21.64
C PHE A 777 -77.20 23.92 22.87
N LEU A 778 -77.70 23.65 24.09
CA LEU A 778 -77.10 24.19 25.31
C LEU A 778 -75.99 23.25 25.82
N PRO A 779 -74.93 23.78 26.45
CA PRO A 779 -73.69 23.05 26.66
C PRO A 779 -73.63 22.26 27.98
N SER A 780 -74.76 21.73 28.48
CA SER A 780 -74.76 21.08 29.80
C SER A 780 -75.23 19.62 29.72
N ASP A 781 -74.25 18.73 29.83
CA ASP A 781 -74.33 17.26 29.97
C ASP A 781 -74.32 16.46 28.64
N GLN A 782 -73.14 15.91 28.31
CA GLN A 782 -72.91 15.11 27.09
C GLN A 782 -73.51 13.70 27.17
N SER A 783 -73.93 13.25 28.36
CA SER A 783 -74.54 11.92 28.56
C SER A 783 -75.86 11.71 27.80
N TYR A 784 -76.49 12.80 27.32
CA TYR A 784 -77.73 12.77 26.54
C TYR A 784 -77.55 12.40 25.07
N TRP A 785 -76.33 12.52 24.54
CA TRP A 785 -76.05 12.36 23.12
C TRP A 785 -75.18 11.12 22.92
N ASN A 786 -75.79 9.98 22.59
CA ASN A 786 -75.07 8.78 22.18
C ASN A 786 -75.23 8.56 20.67
N SER A 787 -74.41 7.68 20.06
CA SER A 787 -74.44 7.43 18.61
C SER A 787 -75.76 6.81 18.09
N SER A 788 -76.68 6.45 18.99
CA SER A 788 -78.03 5.96 18.67
C SER A 788 -79.11 7.05 18.78
N ALA A 789 -78.76 8.28 19.19
CA ALA A 789 -79.69 9.38 19.30
C ALA A 789 -80.09 9.90 17.91
N VAL A 790 -81.37 9.71 17.57
CA VAL A 790 -81.99 10.28 16.37
C VAL A 790 -82.87 11.46 16.75
N LEU A 791 -82.47 12.65 16.32
CA LEU A 791 -83.24 13.88 16.42
C LEU A 791 -84.18 13.99 15.22
N THR A 792 -85.49 13.94 15.41
CA THR A 792 -86.42 14.15 14.28
C THR A 792 -87.00 15.56 14.31
N VAL A 793 -86.68 16.39 13.33
CA VAL A 793 -87.22 17.75 13.16
C VAL A 793 -88.33 17.70 12.12
N ASN A 794 -89.58 17.80 12.54
CA ASN A 794 -90.71 17.93 11.62
C ASN A 794 -91.03 19.41 11.39
N VAL A 795 -90.93 19.87 10.14
CA VAL A 795 -91.29 21.22 9.73
C VAL A 795 -92.64 21.16 9.03
N TYR A 796 -93.67 21.73 9.65
CA TYR A 796 -95.03 21.78 9.13
C TYR A 796 -95.27 23.09 8.37
N PHE A 797 -95.69 22.98 7.12
CA PHE A 797 -96.09 24.11 6.26
C PHE A 797 -97.63 24.26 6.29
N SER A 798 -98.15 25.49 6.39
CA SER A 798 -99.59 25.77 6.39
C SER A 798 -100.21 25.62 5.01
#